data_AF-A0A3S1ABZ9-F1
#
_entry.id   AF-A0A3S1ABZ9-F1
#
_cell.length_a   1.000
_cell.length_b   1.000
_cell.length_c   1.000
_cell.angle_alpha   90.00
_cell.angle_beta   90.00
_cell.angle_gamma   90.00
#
_symmetry.space_group_name_H-M   'P 1'
#
loop_
_entity.id
_entity.type
_entity.pdbx_description
1 polymer ?
#
loop_
_entity_poly.entity_id
_entity_poly.type
_entity_poly.pdbx_seq_one_letter_code
_entity_poly.pdbx_strand_id
1 'polypeptide(L)'
;MRRGWLADFAQKHLPSNRLRTRDDDMSNKFQSTDTSRRRKKDPSKKKIKVSRSIYAKSNFERRKLSKDLSTASTQKYSTYLPLKELWTSYIKDLMQVDLSKLTTSVFPTLAQKLMKADLHGCPLIVRRSKCPSYIGVEGIVIQETRNMFTLISVDDRVKPVGILERGRLVNDYSAVRRPTFGLLSSDFKDLQGINGGVSCALCTATIALTEQYAEIHNVTLVHTLDKFCSFLPENIRPSCVQAVDFLGPILIHLAVDELGPDLTCHTLKFCYTQPGTDTCRSFTPQAQAKTIASRVEKARMKLQKHPKYQQFQKYFQSVIDDPDQGVNICSIPGIHEICQWVSKTLHYHTPLVDGDGDGFSTMFAIRGSAWRGRDCSDISRMVHPGAQPFQGDRHYDSNCNGIFGVNEATGRPYEDELCGESQAKGVALLGDSIGAHFHLPPEWIDPQKISAEAFQHMQTVVENELDWPSMSGGTGHGTNLWPEVIQGPIDSIYMRMRKRNRCNHRDYQNIAFNGEQCCWLLLSRNKLDKPLLLAYAFFGNDVCNKFPNTFDYMTTPTQMFNNTMQVMEQLHQILPNNSHVGILSLLDGRILYNEMHQRIHPVNSYSGRVTYADFYDFMNCLQISPCSGWLNTNSTIRDLTAQRARELNDVLREIAKKYQHRYPNFTIHFFESPMDRGEAPFTTIESFVIISTKYAQALLAKELWKDLKKYPDVVGPVNENNDLIHELFGDQGGY
;
A
#
# COMPACT_ATOMS: atom_id res chain seq x y z
N MET A 1 -39.09 -4.58 -23.16
CA MET A 1 -39.95 -5.77 -22.91
C MET A 1 -39.43 -6.63 -21.75
N ARG A 2 -39.47 -6.16 -20.49
CA ARG A 2 -39.13 -6.95 -19.28
C ARG A 2 -39.92 -6.49 -18.03
N ARG A 3 -41.24 -6.26 -18.17
CA ARG A 3 -42.13 -5.95 -17.02
C ARG A 3 -43.44 -6.73 -16.96
N GLY A 4 -43.85 -7.41 -18.04
CA GLY A 4 -45.10 -8.20 -18.06
C GLY A 4 -44.98 -9.60 -17.45
N TRP A 5 -43.82 -10.24 -17.56
CA TRP A 5 -43.67 -11.66 -17.21
C TRP A 5 -43.86 -11.99 -15.72
N LEU A 6 -43.45 -11.09 -14.81
CA LEU A 6 -43.55 -11.32 -13.36
C LEU A 6 -45.00 -11.25 -12.85
N ALA A 7 -45.87 -10.46 -13.49
CA ALA A 7 -47.27 -10.36 -13.11
C ALA A 7 -48.07 -11.61 -13.54
N ASP A 8 -47.82 -12.09 -14.76
CA ASP A 8 -48.46 -13.30 -15.28
C ASP A 8 -48.02 -14.56 -14.53
N PHE A 9 -46.76 -14.62 -14.07
CA PHE A 9 -46.24 -15.74 -13.28
C PHE A 9 -46.91 -15.86 -11.91
N ALA A 10 -47.12 -14.74 -11.21
CA ALA A 10 -47.72 -14.72 -9.88
C ALA A 10 -49.21 -15.11 -9.89
N GLN A 11 -49.94 -14.75 -10.95
CA GLN A 11 -51.37 -15.03 -11.07
C GLN A 11 -51.67 -16.49 -11.41
N LYS A 12 -50.69 -17.20 -12.00
CA LYS A 12 -50.85 -18.58 -12.50
C LYS A 12 -50.50 -19.68 -11.49
N HIS A 13 -49.75 -19.35 -10.43
CA HIS A 13 -49.12 -20.33 -9.54
C HIS A 13 -49.52 -20.24 -8.05
N LEU A 14 -50.48 -19.38 -7.69
CA LEU A 14 -50.97 -19.27 -6.30
C LEU A 14 -52.40 -19.83 -6.17
N PRO A 15 -52.66 -20.79 -5.25
CA PRO A 15 -53.98 -21.39 -5.09
C PRO A 15 -55.03 -20.43 -4.51
N SER A 16 -56.25 -20.51 -5.04
CA SER A 16 -57.32 -19.49 -5.01
C SER A 16 -57.98 -19.23 -3.64
N ASN A 17 -57.64 -19.99 -2.59
CA ASN A 17 -58.42 -20.02 -1.34
C ASN A 17 -57.78 -19.27 -0.15
N ARG A 18 -56.96 -18.24 -0.41
CA ARG A 18 -56.44 -17.36 0.66
C ARG A 18 -56.63 -15.86 0.43
N LEU A 19 -57.69 -15.47 -0.27
CA LEU A 19 -58.13 -14.07 -0.33
C LEU A 19 -59.45 -13.91 0.42
N ARG A 20 -59.38 -13.48 1.69
CA ARG A 20 -60.49 -12.74 2.31
C ARG A 20 -60.24 -11.25 2.13
N THR A 21 -61.30 -10.60 1.70
CA THR A 21 -61.44 -9.21 1.25
C THR A 21 -61.42 -8.22 2.40
N ARG A 22 -60.79 -7.06 2.13
CA ARG A 22 -60.59 -5.87 2.98
C ARG A 22 -59.36 -5.92 3.88
N ASP A 23 -58.21 -5.65 3.25
CA ASP A 23 -57.13 -4.81 3.77
C ASP A 23 -56.23 -4.42 2.58
N ASP A 24 -56.45 -3.24 2.01
CA ASP A 24 -55.74 -2.71 0.82
C ASP A 24 -54.37 -2.07 1.17
N ASP A 25 -53.58 -2.68 2.06
CA ASP A 25 -52.17 -2.29 2.23
C ASP A 25 -51.29 -3.42 2.79
N MET A 26 -50.73 -4.24 1.89
CA MET A 26 -49.67 -5.21 2.19
C MET A 26 -48.30 -4.74 1.66
N SER A 27 -48.11 -3.43 1.49
CA SER A 27 -46.84 -2.83 1.04
C SER A 27 -45.92 -2.42 2.19
N ASN A 28 -46.42 -2.39 3.44
CA ASN A 28 -45.66 -1.91 4.59
C ASN A 28 -44.90 -3.00 5.38
N LYS A 29 -44.75 -4.22 4.83
CA LYS A 29 -43.97 -5.29 5.49
C LYS A 29 -42.69 -5.73 4.78
N PHE A 30 -42.27 -5.06 3.71
CA PHE A 30 -40.92 -5.23 3.17
C PHE A 30 -40.36 -3.89 2.70
N GLN A 31 -39.67 -3.17 3.61
CA GLN A 31 -38.75 -2.12 3.22
C GLN A 31 -37.35 -2.72 3.09
N SER A 32 -37.05 -3.15 1.86
CA SER A 32 -35.69 -3.23 1.34
C SER A 32 -35.23 -1.82 0.94
N THR A 33 -33.93 -1.59 1.10
CA THR A 33 -33.17 -0.38 0.85
C THR A 33 -33.29 0.12 -0.59
N ASP A 34 -33.95 1.26 -0.80
CA ASP A 34 -33.76 2.10 -1.99
C ASP A 34 -34.11 3.57 -1.66
N THR A 35 -33.10 4.38 -1.34
CA THR A 35 -33.24 5.82 -1.18
C THR A 35 -33.08 6.52 -2.53
N SER A 36 -34.02 6.33 -3.47
CA SER A 36 -34.02 7.08 -4.73
C SER A 36 -35.41 7.35 -5.29
N ARG A 37 -36.26 8.10 -4.56
CA ARG A 37 -37.34 8.90 -5.20
C ARG A 37 -37.87 9.96 -4.24
N ARG A 38 -37.47 11.22 -4.48
CA ARG A 38 -38.20 12.41 -3.99
C ARG A 38 -39.66 12.34 -4.47
N ARG A 39 -40.60 12.09 -3.57
CA ARG A 39 -42.03 12.40 -3.83
C ARG A 39 -42.26 13.90 -3.64
N LYS A 40 -42.85 14.54 -4.66
CA LYS A 40 -43.37 15.91 -4.64
C LYS A 40 -44.45 16.06 -3.56
N LYS A 41 -44.43 17.17 -2.82
CA LYS A 41 -45.43 17.52 -1.79
C LYS A 41 -46.78 17.90 -2.43
N ASP A 42 -47.84 17.27 -1.94
CA ASP A 42 -49.25 17.67 -2.18
C ASP A 42 -49.60 18.89 -1.28
N PRO A 43 -50.29 19.95 -1.78
CA PRO A 43 -50.45 21.22 -1.07
C PRO A 43 -51.51 21.27 0.05
N SER A 44 -52.16 20.17 0.42
CA SER A 44 -53.46 20.24 1.13
C SER A 44 -53.48 19.95 2.63
N LYS A 45 -52.33 19.80 3.34
CA LYS A 45 -52.33 19.58 4.80
C LYS A 45 -51.88 20.82 5.58
N LYS A 46 -52.85 21.46 6.25
CA LYS A 46 -52.69 22.64 7.13
C LYS A 46 -51.61 22.41 8.20
N LYS A 47 -50.72 23.39 8.35
CA LYS A 47 -49.64 23.45 9.34
C LYS A 47 -50.21 23.49 10.76
N ILE A 48 -50.06 22.41 11.53
CA ILE A 48 -50.06 22.50 12.99
C ILE A 48 -48.63 22.88 13.40
N LYS A 49 -48.45 24.10 13.93
CA LYS A 49 -47.19 24.54 14.53
C LYS A 49 -47.04 23.84 15.88
N VAL A 50 -46.33 22.71 15.90
CA VAL A 50 -45.75 22.19 17.15
C VAL A 50 -44.36 22.79 17.28
N SER A 51 -44.05 23.33 18.47
CA SER A 51 -42.77 23.97 18.77
C SER A 51 -41.60 23.04 18.47
N ARG A 52 -40.62 23.54 17.71
CA ARG A 52 -39.33 22.88 17.55
C ARG A 52 -38.53 23.06 18.84
N SER A 53 -38.72 22.18 19.82
CA SER A 53 -37.79 22.13 20.97
C SER A 53 -37.67 20.78 21.70
N ILE A 54 -37.95 19.62 21.08
CA ILE A 54 -37.88 18.34 21.85
C ILE A 54 -36.91 17.28 21.30
N TYR A 55 -36.41 17.34 20.05
CA TYR A 55 -35.38 16.38 19.61
C TYR A 55 -34.31 17.01 18.71
N ALA A 56 -33.44 17.80 19.33
CA ALA A 56 -32.10 18.07 18.82
C ALA A 56 -31.16 18.23 20.03
N LYS A 57 -30.82 17.11 20.69
CA LYS A 57 -29.76 17.14 21.70
C LYS A 57 -28.42 17.38 21.01
N SER A 58 -27.67 18.38 21.47
CA SER A 58 -26.34 18.69 20.96
C SER A 58 -25.38 17.52 21.23
N ASN A 59 -24.29 17.43 20.46
CA ASN A 59 -23.24 16.42 20.68
C ASN A 59 -22.63 16.48 22.10
N PHE A 60 -22.76 17.62 22.78
CA PHE A 60 -22.38 17.79 24.18
C PHE A 60 -23.32 17.03 25.14
N GLU A 61 -24.64 17.07 24.92
CA GLU A 61 -25.59 16.30 25.74
C GLU A 61 -25.51 14.79 25.49
N ARG A 62 -25.20 14.36 24.26
CA ARG A 62 -24.90 12.94 23.97
C ARG A 62 -23.66 12.45 24.71
N ARG A 63 -22.61 13.29 24.80
CA ARG A 63 -21.40 13.00 25.60
C ARG A 63 -21.70 12.98 27.10
N LYS A 64 -22.63 13.81 27.58
CA LYS A 64 -23.10 13.79 28.98
C LYS A 64 -23.86 12.51 29.31
N LEU A 65 -24.76 12.05 28.42
CA LEU A 65 -25.52 10.80 28.58
C LEU A 65 -24.62 9.54 28.52
N SER A 66 -23.59 9.55 27.67
CA SER A 66 -22.56 8.49 27.64
C SER A 66 -21.69 8.49 28.90
N LYS A 67 -21.50 9.65 29.56
CA LYS A 67 -20.82 9.75 30.84
C LYS A 67 -21.70 9.22 31.98
N ASP A 68 -23.00 9.47 31.94
CA ASP A 68 -23.97 9.01 32.96
C ASP A 68 -24.09 7.47 33.03
N LEU A 69 -23.92 6.74 31.93
CA LEU A 69 -23.83 5.26 31.92
C LEU A 69 -22.59 4.73 32.65
N SER A 70 -21.51 5.51 32.70
CA SER A 70 -20.24 5.14 33.36
C SER A 70 -20.16 5.58 34.84
N THR A 71 -21.07 6.44 35.30
CA THR A 71 -21.11 6.98 36.68
C THR A 71 -22.31 6.54 37.51
N ALA A 72 -23.20 5.67 37.00
CA ALA A 72 -24.30 5.11 37.78
C ALA A 72 -23.83 3.96 38.67
N SER A 73 -23.61 4.24 39.95
CA SER A 73 -23.14 3.29 40.98
C SER A 73 -24.15 2.18 41.37
N THR A 74 -25.09 1.79 40.51
CA THR A 74 -26.16 0.80 40.85
C THR A 74 -26.74 0.07 39.63
N GLN A 75 -25.89 -0.50 38.76
CA GLN A 75 -26.36 -1.43 37.72
C GLN A 75 -26.18 -2.87 38.20
N LYS A 76 -27.25 -3.68 38.20
CA LYS A 76 -27.19 -5.11 38.55
C LYS A 76 -27.18 -5.98 37.30
N TYR A 77 -26.36 -7.02 37.30
CA TYR A 77 -26.27 -8.04 36.25
C TYR A 77 -27.64 -8.68 35.97
N SER A 78 -28.42 -8.93 37.02
CA SER A 78 -29.77 -9.51 36.93
C SER A 78 -30.72 -8.70 36.05
N THR A 79 -30.56 -7.38 35.98
CA THR A 79 -31.39 -6.49 35.14
C THR A 79 -31.16 -6.74 33.64
N TYR A 80 -30.01 -7.28 33.26
CA TYR A 80 -29.62 -7.50 31.86
C TYR A 80 -29.83 -8.95 31.38
N LEU A 81 -30.31 -9.85 32.25
CA LEU A 81 -30.64 -11.22 31.86
C LEU A 81 -31.68 -11.31 30.73
N PRO A 82 -32.77 -10.51 30.71
CA PRO A 82 -33.71 -10.51 29.59
C PRO A 82 -33.06 -10.10 28.26
N LEU A 83 -32.07 -9.20 28.31
CA LEU A 83 -31.33 -8.78 27.12
C LEU A 83 -30.46 -9.91 26.56
N LYS A 84 -29.85 -10.71 27.44
CA LYS A 84 -29.12 -11.93 27.06
C LYS A 84 -30.04 -12.98 26.43
N GLU A 85 -31.24 -13.16 26.96
CA GLU A 85 -32.23 -14.09 26.39
C GLU A 85 -32.67 -13.66 24.99
N LEU A 86 -32.96 -12.36 24.80
CA LEU A 86 -33.29 -11.78 23.50
C LEU A 86 -32.15 -11.96 22.50
N TRP A 87 -30.91 -11.66 22.90
CA TRP A 87 -29.73 -11.85 22.05
C TRP A 87 -29.52 -13.32 21.67
N THR A 88 -29.75 -14.24 22.61
CA THR A 88 -29.62 -15.68 22.36
C THR A 88 -30.65 -16.18 21.35
N SER A 89 -31.87 -15.66 21.36
CA SER A 89 -32.87 -15.97 20.32
C SER A 89 -32.45 -15.37 18.98
N TYR A 90 -32.08 -14.09 18.98
CA TYR A 90 -31.64 -13.35 17.79
C TYR A 90 -30.49 -14.06 17.06
N ILE A 91 -29.45 -14.47 17.78
CA ILE A 91 -28.28 -15.07 17.15
C ILE A 91 -28.60 -16.48 16.59
N LYS A 92 -29.49 -17.24 17.24
CA LYS A 92 -29.96 -18.53 16.70
C LYS A 92 -30.71 -18.32 15.38
N ASP A 93 -31.59 -17.32 15.32
CA ASP A 93 -32.36 -16.97 14.12
C ASP A 93 -31.48 -16.39 13.00
N LEU A 94 -30.45 -15.61 13.33
CA LEU A 94 -29.50 -15.06 12.35
C LEU A 94 -28.65 -16.17 11.71
N MET A 95 -28.21 -17.12 12.53
CA MET A 95 -27.31 -18.17 12.10
C MET A 95 -28.05 -19.20 11.26
N GLN A 96 -29.26 -19.62 11.65
CA GLN A 96 -30.03 -20.69 10.99
C GLN A 96 -29.22 -21.99 10.81
N VAL A 97 -28.27 -22.25 11.73
CA VAL A 97 -27.39 -23.42 11.68
C VAL A 97 -27.70 -24.33 12.86
N ASP A 98 -27.85 -25.63 12.58
CA ASP A 98 -27.84 -26.67 13.60
C ASP A 98 -26.40 -26.82 14.13
N LEU A 99 -26.15 -26.31 15.34
CA LEU A 99 -24.82 -26.29 15.98
C LEU A 99 -24.19 -27.69 16.12
N SER A 100 -24.99 -28.76 16.00
CA SER A 100 -24.53 -30.15 16.03
C SER A 100 -23.89 -30.65 14.72
N LYS A 101 -23.94 -29.85 13.62
CA LYS A 101 -23.45 -30.22 12.28
C LYS A 101 -22.43 -29.23 11.70
N LEU A 102 -21.61 -28.61 12.53
CA LEU A 102 -20.58 -27.67 12.08
C LEU A 102 -19.45 -28.40 11.32
N THR A 103 -19.25 -28.04 10.04
CA THR A 103 -18.11 -28.47 9.22
C THR A 103 -17.29 -27.27 8.76
N THR A 104 -16.01 -27.47 8.42
CA THR A 104 -15.04 -26.39 8.10
C THR A 104 -15.47 -25.49 6.94
N SER A 105 -16.33 -25.99 6.05
CA SER A 105 -16.84 -25.27 4.87
C SER A 105 -17.84 -24.15 5.20
N VAL A 106 -18.49 -24.18 6.37
CA VAL A 106 -19.55 -23.24 6.75
C VAL A 106 -19.00 -22.00 7.50
N PHE A 107 -17.76 -22.07 7.99
CA PHE A 107 -17.15 -21.00 8.79
C PHE A 107 -17.03 -19.63 8.09
N PRO A 108 -16.71 -19.51 6.79
CA PRO A 108 -16.62 -18.19 6.14
C PRO A 108 -17.96 -17.45 6.12
N THR A 109 -19.06 -18.16 5.82
CA THR A 109 -20.41 -17.60 5.84
C THR A 109 -20.85 -17.24 7.27
N LEU A 110 -20.45 -18.07 8.24
CA LEU A 110 -20.73 -17.84 9.66
C LEU A 110 -20.01 -16.59 10.19
N ALA A 111 -18.74 -16.42 9.83
CA ALA A 111 -17.93 -15.27 10.20
C ALA A 111 -18.50 -13.97 9.62
N GLN A 112 -18.93 -13.96 8.35
CA GLN A 112 -19.54 -12.79 7.74
C GLN A 112 -20.86 -12.37 8.41
N LYS A 113 -21.67 -13.33 8.87
CA LYS A 113 -22.91 -13.05 9.61
C LYS A 113 -22.61 -12.49 10.99
N LEU A 114 -21.63 -13.07 11.71
CA LEU A 114 -21.20 -12.60 13.03
C LEU A 114 -20.60 -11.19 13.00
N MET A 115 -19.80 -10.87 11.99
CA MET A 115 -19.23 -9.53 11.81
C MET A 115 -20.27 -8.42 11.62
N LYS A 116 -21.49 -8.76 11.19
CA LYS A 116 -22.59 -7.83 11.00
C LYS A 116 -23.64 -7.93 12.11
N ALA A 117 -23.44 -8.82 13.07
CA ALA A 117 -24.39 -9.05 14.15
C ALA A 117 -24.26 -7.98 15.22
N ASP A 118 -25.39 -7.51 15.74
CA ASP A 118 -25.43 -6.70 16.95
C ASP A 118 -25.02 -7.54 18.17
N LEU A 119 -24.08 -7.05 18.98
CA LEU A 119 -23.57 -7.75 20.16
C LEU A 119 -24.16 -7.25 21.48
N HIS A 120 -25.12 -6.34 21.50
CA HIS A 120 -25.80 -5.93 22.74
C HIS A 120 -26.59 -7.11 23.32
N GLY A 121 -26.31 -7.47 24.57
CA GLY A 121 -26.85 -8.67 25.22
C GLY A 121 -25.98 -9.92 25.07
N CYS A 122 -24.92 -9.88 24.26
CA CYS A 122 -24.02 -11.01 24.08
C CYS A 122 -23.29 -11.37 25.39
N PRO A 123 -23.30 -12.64 25.84
CA PRO A 123 -22.42 -13.11 26.90
C PRO A 123 -20.99 -13.28 26.35
N LEU A 124 -20.04 -12.51 26.88
CA LEU A 124 -18.65 -12.46 26.42
C LEU A 124 -17.71 -12.88 27.54
N ILE A 125 -16.68 -13.67 27.21
CA ILE A 125 -15.56 -14.01 28.11
C ILE A 125 -14.22 -13.72 27.43
N VAL A 126 -13.32 -13.05 28.14
CA VAL A 126 -11.97 -12.75 27.65
C VAL A 126 -11.03 -13.92 27.93
N ARG A 127 -10.64 -14.65 26.88
CA ARG A 127 -9.70 -15.80 26.97
C ARG A 127 -8.23 -15.40 26.90
N ARG A 128 -7.89 -14.32 26.18
CA ARG A 128 -6.52 -13.84 25.98
C ARG A 128 -6.51 -12.31 25.88
N SER A 129 -5.58 -11.65 26.55
CA SER A 129 -5.41 -10.19 26.52
C SER A 129 -3.95 -9.82 26.77
N LYS A 130 -3.48 -8.71 26.19
CA LYS A 130 -2.16 -8.13 26.54
C LYS A 130 -2.15 -7.57 27.96
N CYS A 131 -3.32 -7.18 28.49
CA CYS A 131 -3.46 -6.77 29.88
C CYS A 131 -3.92 -7.98 30.70
N PRO A 132 -3.06 -8.53 31.59
CA PRO A 132 -3.40 -9.74 32.35
C PRO A 132 -4.69 -9.60 33.19
N SER A 133 -5.02 -8.38 33.62
CA SER A 133 -6.24 -8.09 34.41
C SER A 133 -7.55 -8.27 33.65
N TYR A 134 -7.51 -8.34 32.31
CA TYR A 134 -8.71 -8.62 31.51
C TYR A 134 -8.93 -10.11 31.28
N ILE A 135 -7.91 -10.96 31.45
CA ILE A 135 -8.04 -12.40 31.23
C ILE A 135 -9.02 -12.97 32.28
N GLY A 136 -10.06 -13.65 31.82
CA GLY A 136 -11.12 -14.19 32.68
C GLY A 136 -12.27 -13.21 32.98
N VAL A 137 -12.23 -11.96 32.49
CA VAL A 137 -13.39 -11.07 32.58
C VAL A 137 -14.54 -11.65 31.75
N GLU A 138 -15.68 -11.86 32.39
CA GLU A 138 -16.92 -12.34 31.78
C GLU A 138 -18.10 -11.44 32.13
N GLY A 139 -19.04 -11.28 31.19
CA GLY A 139 -20.23 -10.44 31.41
C GLY A 139 -21.15 -10.33 30.21
N ILE A 140 -22.23 -9.58 30.37
CA ILE A 140 -23.18 -9.26 29.29
C ILE A 140 -22.77 -7.92 28.67
N VAL A 141 -22.67 -7.84 27.34
CA VAL A 141 -22.39 -6.59 26.62
C VAL A 141 -23.58 -5.64 26.74
N ILE A 142 -23.37 -4.47 27.34
CA ILE A 142 -24.39 -3.41 27.46
C ILE A 142 -24.17 -2.26 26.48
N GLN A 143 -22.95 -2.13 25.96
CA GLN A 143 -22.61 -1.13 24.95
C GLN A 143 -21.50 -1.65 24.04
N GLU A 144 -21.73 -1.52 22.73
CA GLU A 144 -20.76 -1.78 21.69
C GLU A 144 -20.30 -0.47 21.03
N THR A 145 -18.98 -0.30 20.92
CA THR A 145 -18.35 0.78 20.14
C THR A 145 -17.24 0.17 19.28
N ARG A 146 -16.74 0.93 18.29
CA ARG A 146 -15.76 0.45 17.31
C ARG A 146 -14.58 -0.34 17.90
N ASN A 147 -14.07 0.06 19.08
CA ASN A 147 -12.88 -0.55 19.71
C ASN A 147 -13.09 -0.93 21.18
N MET A 148 -14.31 -0.97 21.69
CA MET A 148 -14.55 -1.24 23.11
C MET A 148 -15.93 -1.85 23.34
N PHE A 149 -15.93 -2.92 24.13
CA PHE A 149 -17.15 -3.47 24.73
C PHE A 149 -17.24 -3.02 26.17
N THR A 150 -18.42 -2.56 26.58
CA THR A 150 -18.72 -2.36 28.00
C THR A 150 -19.55 -3.54 28.48
N LEU A 151 -19.02 -4.28 29.45
CA LEU A 151 -19.65 -5.48 30.02
C LEU A 151 -20.21 -5.17 31.41
N ILE A 152 -21.35 -5.76 31.76
CA ILE A 152 -21.78 -5.94 33.15
C ILE A 152 -21.39 -7.36 33.58
N SER A 153 -20.52 -7.49 34.58
CA SER A 153 -20.08 -8.79 35.11
C SER A 153 -20.99 -9.26 36.25
N VAL A 154 -20.90 -10.56 36.59
CA VAL A 154 -21.78 -11.22 37.59
C VAL A 154 -21.65 -10.62 38.99
N ASP A 155 -20.54 -9.95 39.28
CA ASP A 155 -20.26 -9.17 40.50
C ASP A 155 -20.90 -7.76 40.48
N ASP A 156 -21.88 -7.51 39.62
CA ASP A 156 -22.58 -6.22 39.43
C ASP A 156 -21.64 -5.05 39.09
N ARG A 157 -20.52 -5.33 38.42
CA ARG A 157 -19.53 -4.31 38.00
C ARG A 157 -19.55 -4.07 36.51
N VAL A 158 -19.56 -2.80 36.11
CA VAL A 158 -19.40 -2.40 34.72
C VAL A 158 -17.91 -2.36 34.38
N LYS A 159 -17.47 -3.17 33.43
CA LYS A 159 -16.07 -3.33 33.00
C LYS A 159 -15.94 -2.97 31.52
N PRO A 160 -15.24 -1.88 31.17
CA PRO A 160 -14.88 -1.60 29.79
C PRO A 160 -13.71 -2.52 29.37
N VAL A 161 -13.90 -3.27 28.29
CA VAL A 161 -12.90 -4.14 27.67
C VAL A 161 -12.58 -3.56 26.31
N GLY A 162 -11.37 -2.99 26.18
CA GLY A 162 -10.86 -2.47 24.92
C GLY A 162 -10.44 -3.59 23.97
N ILE A 163 -10.90 -3.51 22.73
CA ILE A 163 -10.41 -4.32 21.61
C ILE A 163 -9.32 -3.50 20.94
N LEU A 164 -8.07 -3.90 21.17
CA LEU A 164 -6.98 -3.38 20.36
C LEU A 164 -7.04 -4.09 19.02
N GLU A 165 -7.34 -3.37 17.93
CA GLU A 165 -6.99 -3.84 16.60
C GLU A 165 -5.49 -4.19 16.63
N ARG A 166 -5.12 -5.37 16.12
CA ARG A 166 -3.72 -5.86 16.08
C ARG A 166 -2.76 -4.94 15.29
N GLY A 167 -3.17 -3.75 14.87
CA GLY A 167 -2.34 -2.76 14.17
C GLY A 167 -2.07 -1.43 14.91
N ARG A 168 -2.70 -1.13 16.06
CA ARG A 168 -2.32 0.09 16.84
C ARG A 168 -1.32 -0.24 17.94
N LEU A 169 -0.09 -0.50 17.53
CA LEU A 169 1.03 0.04 18.26
C LEU A 169 0.96 1.56 18.10
N VAL A 170 0.40 2.26 19.09
CA VAL A 170 0.87 3.63 19.35
C VAL A 170 2.23 3.45 20.01
N ASN A 171 3.21 3.06 19.19
CA ASN A 171 4.57 3.47 19.45
C ASN A 171 4.57 4.97 19.17
N ASP A 172 5.06 5.73 20.13
CA ASP A 172 5.23 7.16 20.00
C ASP A 172 6.29 7.44 18.91
N TYR A 173 5.87 7.37 17.64
CA TYR A 173 6.68 7.68 16.46
C TYR A 173 6.78 9.19 16.20
N SER A 174 6.38 10.03 17.17
CA SER A 174 6.46 11.49 17.02
C SER A 174 7.91 12.02 16.98
N ALA A 175 8.90 11.22 17.40
CA ALA A 175 10.31 11.62 17.40
C ALA A 175 11.09 11.30 16.11
N VAL A 176 10.56 10.47 15.19
CA VAL A 176 11.22 10.12 13.91
C VAL A 176 10.21 10.08 12.74
N ARG A 177 9.22 10.97 12.74
CA ARG A 177 8.48 11.27 11.50
C ARG A 177 9.31 12.28 10.71
N ARG A 178 10.12 11.80 9.77
CA ARG A 178 10.57 12.64 8.65
C ARG A 178 9.44 12.67 7.60
N PRO A 179 9.26 13.80 6.90
CA PRO A 179 8.17 13.95 5.95
C PRO A 179 8.24 12.83 4.91
N THR A 180 7.21 11.98 4.90
CA THR A 180 7.03 10.90 3.94
C THR A 180 6.95 11.47 2.52
N PHE A 181 7.45 10.70 1.55
CA PHE A 181 7.24 10.99 0.15
C PHE A 181 5.74 10.92 -0.17
N GLY A 182 5.23 11.97 -0.80
CA GLY A 182 3.79 12.12 -1.02
C GLY A 182 3.19 11.11 -1.98
N LEU A 183 3.95 10.52 -2.91
CA LEU A 183 3.38 9.68 -3.97
C LEU A 183 2.75 8.36 -3.48
N LEU A 184 3.13 7.86 -2.30
CA LEU A 184 2.61 6.61 -1.72
C LEU A 184 2.36 6.70 -0.20
N SER A 185 2.05 7.88 0.33
CA SER A 185 1.58 7.96 1.71
C SER A 185 0.22 7.26 1.85
N SER A 186 0.07 6.42 2.87
CA SER A 186 -1.17 5.71 3.17
C SER A 186 -2.31 6.63 3.62
N ASP A 187 -2.00 7.89 3.97
CA ASP A 187 -2.97 8.95 4.24
C ASP A 187 -2.96 10.00 3.10
N PHE A 188 -4.00 10.03 2.27
CA PHE A 188 -4.17 11.01 1.18
C PHE A 188 -4.20 12.48 1.65
N LYS A 189 -4.28 12.73 2.97
CA LYS A 189 -4.11 14.06 3.57
C LYS A 189 -2.66 14.53 3.58
N ASP A 190 -1.70 13.61 3.46
CA ASP A 190 -0.26 13.87 3.42
C ASP A 190 0.27 14.05 1.98
N LEU A 191 -0.61 14.04 0.96
CA LEU A 191 -0.35 14.47 -0.43
C LEU A 191 -0.07 15.98 -0.56
N GLN A 192 0.44 16.60 0.50
CA GLN A 192 0.75 18.01 0.56
C GLN A 192 1.91 18.33 -0.38
N GLY A 193 1.54 18.95 -1.48
CA GLY A 193 2.40 19.85 -2.24
C GLY A 193 1.79 21.25 -2.21
N ILE A 194 2.39 22.16 -2.96
CA ILE A 194 1.81 23.48 -3.22
C ILE A 194 1.07 23.46 -4.55
N ASN A 195 0.23 24.48 -4.80
CA ASN A 195 -0.42 24.68 -6.09
C ASN A 195 -1.30 23.50 -6.58
N GLY A 196 -1.84 22.72 -5.64
CA GLY A 196 -2.64 21.52 -5.91
C GLY A 196 -1.86 20.21 -5.83
N GLY A 197 -0.53 20.26 -5.73
CA GLY A 197 0.34 19.11 -5.48
C GLY A 197 0.00 17.92 -6.37
N VAL A 198 -0.21 16.75 -5.76
CA VAL A 198 -0.53 15.51 -6.48
C VAL A 198 -1.87 15.58 -7.21
N SER A 199 -2.87 16.31 -6.70
CA SER A 199 -4.15 16.49 -7.42
C SER A 199 -3.95 17.22 -8.73
N CYS A 200 -3.06 18.23 -8.75
CA CYS A 200 -2.69 18.93 -9.97
C CYS A 200 -1.97 17.97 -10.93
N ALA A 201 -0.93 17.26 -10.47
CA ALA A 201 -0.17 16.33 -11.30
C ALA A 201 -1.04 15.21 -11.90
N LEU A 202 -1.92 14.58 -11.11
CA LEU A 202 -2.81 13.53 -11.58
C LEU A 202 -3.82 14.05 -12.60
N CYS A 203 -4.40 15.24 -12.37
CA CYS A 203 -5.29 15.85 -13.36
C CYS A 203 -4.54 16.08 -14.68
N THR A 204 -3.39 16.74 -14.62
CA THR A 204 -2.67 17.13 -15.84
C THR A 204 -2.20 15.91 -16.62
N ALA A 205 -1.68 14.87 -15.93
CA ALA A 205 -1.30 13.62 -16.57
C ALA A 205 -2.50 12.89 -17.19
N THR A 206 -3.62 12.79 -16.46
CA THR A 206 -4.83 12.10 -16.97
C THR A 206 -5.38 12.77 -18.22
N ILE A 207 -5.49 14.11 -18.21
CA ILE A 207 -5.97 14.86 -19.37
C ILE A 207 -5.00 14.73 -20.54
N ALA A 208 -3.69 14.86 -20.32
CA ALA A 208 -2.68 14.72 -21.35
C ALA A 208 -2.71 13.33 -22.01
N LEU A 209 -2.83 12.26 -21.21
CA LEU A 209 -2.92 10.88 -21.71
C LEU A 209 -4.22 10.67 -22.51
N THR A 210 -5.34 11.19 -21.99
CA THR A 210 -6.65 11.05 -22.63
C THR A 210 -6.69 11.77 -23.98
N GLU A 211 -6.18 13.00 -24.04
CA GLU A 211 -6.10 13.81 -25.27
C GLU A 211 -5.24 13.12 -26.33
N GLN A 212 -4.03 12.68 -25.97
CA GLN A 212 -3.13 12.02 -26.92
C GLN A 212 -3.67 10.67 -27.39
N TYR A 213 -4.22 9.86 -26.50
CA TYR A 213 -4.82 8.58 -26.88
C TYR A 213 -6.05 8.77 -27.78
N ALA A 214 -6.89 9.76 -27.47
CA ALA A 214 -8.04 10.13 -28.31
C ALA A 214 -7.61 10.54 -29.73
N GLU A 215 -6.52 11.29 -29.84
CA GLU A 215 -5.95 11.69 -31.14
C GLU A 215 -5.39 10.50 -31.92
N ILE A 216 -4.59 9.64 -31.28
CA ILE A 216 -4.00 8.44 -31.90
C ILE A 216 -5.08 7.51 -32.45
N HIS A 217 -6.14 7.28 -31.68
CA HIS A 217 -7.18 6.31 -32.01
C HIS A 217 -8.41 6.92 -32.70
N ASN A 218 -8.41 8.24 -32.97
CA ASN A 218 -9.53 8.96 -33.56
C ASN A 218 -10.88 8.72 -32.83
N VAL A 219 -10.85 8.81 -31.50
CA VAL A 219 -12.01 8.64 -30.61
C VAL A 219 -12.24 9.88 -29.76
N THR A 220 -13.41 10.00 -29.12
CA THR A 220 -13.70 11.14 -28.24
C THR A 220 -13.05 10.97 -26.86
N LEU A 221 -12.75 12.09 -26.17
CA LEU A 221 -12.16 12.07 -24.82
C LEU A 221 -12.96 11.22 -23.82
N VAL A 222 -14.29 11.35 -23.82
CA VAL A 222 -15.14 10.60 -22.88
C VAL A 222 -15.13 9.11 -23.19
N HIS A 223 -15.10 8.74 -24.47
CA HIS A 223 -14.94 7.34 -24.87
C HIS A 223 -13.56 6.80 -24.45
N THR A 224 -12.49 7.60 -24.56
CA THR A 224 -11.17 7.23 -24.06
C THR A 224 -11.16 7.01 -22.55
N LEU A 225 -11.78 7.89 -21.77
CA LEU A 225 -11.88 7.73 -20.31
C LEU A 225 -12.68 6.48 -19.92
N ASP A 226 -13.80 6.21 -20.59
CA ASP A 226 -14.57 4.98 -20.39
C ASP A 226 -13.75 3.73 -20.76
N LYS A 227 -12.96 3.81 -21.85
CA LYS A 227 -12.00 2.77 -22.23
C LYS A 227 -10.94 2.55 -21.16
N PHE A 228 -10.38 3.60 -20.56
CA PHE A 228 -9.45 3.48 -19.44
C PHE A 228 -10.09 2.82 -18.22
N CYS A 229 -11.37 3.10 -17.92
CA CYS A 229 -12.09 2.38 -16.87
C CYS A 229 -12.19 0.87 -17.13
N SER A 230 -12.27 0.46 -18.41
CA SER A 230 -12.30 -0.97 -18.77
C SER A 230 -11.00 -1.72 -18.42
N PHE A 231 -9.87 -1.00 -18.32
CA PHE A 231 -8.57 -1.57 -17.95
C PHE A 231 -8.41 -1.75 -16.43
N LEU A 232 -9.28 -1.13 -15.63
CA LEU A 232 -9.20 -1.24 -14.17
C LEU A 232 -9.79 -2.58 -13.66
N PRO A 233 -9.33 -3.05 -12.48
CA PRO A 233 -9.90 -4.20 -11.79
C PRO A 233 -11.42 -4.12 -11.58
N GLU A 234 -12.09 -5.26 -11.61
CA GLU A 234 -13.56 -5.35 -11.59
C GLU A 234 -14.20 -4.70 -10.35
N ASN A 235 -13.51 -4.74 -9.22
CA ASN A 235 -13.97 -4.16 -7.96
C ASN A 235 -13.93 -2.63 -7.93
N ILE A 236 -13.14 -1.97 -8.79
CA ILE A 236 -13.04 -0.49 -8.86
C ILE A 236 -13.57 0.10 -10.17
N ARG A 237 -13.75 -0.71 -11.22
CA ARG A 237 -14.31 -0.28 -12.51
C ARG A 237 -15.61 0.52 -12.39
N PRO A 238 -16.61 0.12 -11.58
CA PRO A 238 -17.84 0.91 -11.43
C PRO A 238 -17.60 2.32 -10.87
N SER A 239 -16.64 2.45 -9.95
CA SER A 239 -16.23 3.75 -9.38
C SER A 239 -15.56 4.63 -10.42
N CYS A 240 -14.75 4.06 -11.32
CA CYS A 240 -14.19 4.81 -12.44
C CYS A 240 -15.27 5.32 -13.40
N VAL A 241 -16.19 4.44 -13.82
CA VAL A 241 -17.30 4.82 -14.71
C VAL A 241 -18.14 5.92 -14.07
N GLN A 242 -18.40 5.84 -12.76
CA GLN A 242 -19.08 6.91 -12.02
C GLN A 242 -18.32 8.25 -12.08
N ALA A 243 -16.99 8.24 -11.98
CA ALA A 243 -16.18 9.44 -12.12
C ALA A 243 -16.25 10.03 -13.54
N VAL A 244 -16.24 9.16 -14.56
CA VAL A 244 -16.40 9.56 -15.98
C VAL A 244 -17.78 10.15 -16.23
N ASP A 245 -18.85 9.55 -15.70
CA ASP A 245 -20.21 10.07 -15.81
C ASP A 245 -20.35 11.46 -15.15
N PHE A 246 -19.62 11.67 -14.05
CA PHE A 246 -19.62 12.93 -13.32
C PHE A 246 -18.81 14.04 -14.03
N LEU A 247 -17.59 13.73 -14.49
CA LEU A 247 -16.67 14.70 -15.11
C LEU A 247 -16.91 14.88 -16.62
N GLY A 248 -17.36 13.84 -17.32
CA GLY A 248 -17.45 13.75 -18.77
C GLY A 248 -18.18 14.93 -19.43
N PRO A 249 -19.37 15.35 -18.96
CA PRO A 249 -20.06 16.51 -19.53
C PRO A 249 -19.26 17.82 -19.45
N ILE A 250 -18.40 17.97 -18.44
CA ILE A 250 -17.57 19.17 -18.27
C ILE A 250 -16.34 19.07 -19.17
N LEU A 251 -15.71 17.90 -19.22
CA LEU A 251 -14.55 17.65 -20.07
C LEU A 251 -14.88 17.84 -21.56
N ILE A 252 -16.06 17.42 -22.04
CA ILE A 252 -16.50 17.69 -23.42
C ILE A 252 -16.53 19.21 -23.70
N HIS A 253 -17.06 20.01 -22.77
CA HIS A 253 -17.12 21.46 -22.96
C HIS A 253 -15.74 22.12 -22.93
N LEU A 254 -14.84 21.63 -22.08
CA LEU A 254 -13.46 22.11 -22.02
C LEU A 254 -12.67 21.74 -23.28
N ALA A 255 -12.94 20.57 -23.85
CA ALA A 255 -12.29 20.08 -25.05
C ALA A 255 -12.67 20.88 -26.31
N VAL A 256 -13.95 21.29 -26.43
CA VAL A 256 -14.43 22.14 -27.54
C VAL A 256 -13.70 23.49 -27.57
N ASP A 257 -13.27 23.99 -26.42
CA ASP A 257 -12.51 25.23 -26.31
C ASP A 257 -10.98 25.03 -26.55
N GLU A 258 -10.55 23.83 -26.98
CA GLU A 258 -9.15 23.44 -27.24
C GLU A 258 -8.22 23.76 -26.07
N LEU A 259 -8.69 23.48 -24.86
CA LEU A 259 -7.96 23.74 -23.62
C LEU A 259 -7.06 22.55 -23.29
N GLY A 260 -5.75 22.70 -23.53
CA GLY A 260 -4.76 21.68 -23.14
C GLY A 260 -4.71 21.40 -21.63
N PRO A 261 -3.90 20.42 -21.19
CA PRO A 261 -3.99 19.82 -19.86
C PRO A 261 -3.86 20.81 -18.71
N ASP A 262 -2.86 21.69 -18.74
CA ASP A 262 -2.63 22.69 -17.68
C ASP A 262 -3.86 23.62 -17.53
N LEU A 263 -4.41 24.09 -18.65
CA LEU A 263 -5.52 25.03 -18.67
C LEU A 263 -6.82 24.38 -18.20
N THR A 264 -7.06 23.13 -18.61
CA THR A 264 -8.18 22.31 -18.14
C THR A 264 -8.12 22.11 -16.62
N CYS A 265 -6.96 21.69 -16.09
CA CYS A 265 -6.81 21.41 -14.66
C CYS A 265 -6.83 22.66 -13.77
N HIS A 266 -6.33 23.80 -14.26
CA HIS A 266 -6.53 25.09 -13.59
C HIS A 266 -7.98 25.54 -13.63
N THR A 267 -8.68 25.34 -14.75
CA THR A 267 -10.09 25.69 -14.89
C THR A 267 -10.95 24.90 -13.89
N LEU A 268 -10.66 23.61 -13.74
CA LEU A 268 -11.30 22.69 -12.78
C LEU A 268 -10.84 22.85 -11.33
N LYS A 269 -9.87 23.74 -11.04
CA LYS A 269 -9.31 24.01 -9.70
C LYS A 269 -8.55 22.84 -9.06
N PHE A 270 -8.22 21.78 -9.80
CA PHE A 270 -7.25 20.76 -9.34
C PHE A 270 -5.83 21.34 -9.29
N CYS A 271 -5.52 22.29 -10.19
CA CYS A 271 -4.34 23.14 -10.15
C CYS A 271 -4.75 24.57 -9.78
N TYR A 272 -3.95 25.23 -8.94
CA TYR A 272 -4.16 26.63 -8.58
C TYR A 272 -2.83 27.29 -8.21
N THR A 273 -2.82 28.61 -8.10
CA THR A 273 -1.63 29.36 -7.69
C THR A 273 -1.87 29.87 -6.27
N GLN A 274 -1.07 29.38 -5.32
CA GLN A 274 -1.11 29.85 -3.94
C GLN A 274 -0.50 31.26 -3.85
N PRO A 275 -0.93 32.07 -2.87
CA PRO A 275 -0.31 33.37 -2.63
C PRO A 275 1.20 33.22 -2.36
N GLY A 276 2.02 33.97 -3.07
CA GLY A 276 3.47 33.97 -2.89
C GLY A 276 4.22 32.84 -3.61
N THR A 277 3.56 32.03 -4.43
CA THR A 277 4.19 30.99 -5.24
C THR A 277 4.03 31.24 -6.74
N ASP A 278 4.92 30.64 -7.54
CA ASP A 278 4.80 30.64 -8.99
C ASP A 278 3.71 29.69 -9.47
N THR A 279 3.20 29.90 -10.69
CA THR A 279 2.21 28.99 -11.31
C THR A 279 2.92 27.79 -11.95
N CYS A 280 2.71 26.60 -11.40
CA CYS A 280 3.30 25.34 -11.90
C CYS A 280 2.62 24.82 -13.16
N ARG A 281 3.40 24.30 -14.11
CA ARG A 281 2.89 23.83 -15.42
C ARG A 281 3.74 22.71 -15.97
N SER A 282 3.10 21.82 -16.72
CA SER A 282 3.77 20.66 -17.29
C SER A 282 3.84 20.68 -18.81
N PHE A 283 2.88 21.29 -19.54
CA PHE A 283 2.78 21.17 -21.01
C PHE A 283 2.80 22.51 -21.75
N THR A 284 2.63 23.63 -21.04
CA THR A 284 2.57 24.98 -21.63
C THR A 284 3.90 25.72 -21.45
N PRO A 285 4.56 26.20 -22.53
CA PRO A 285 5.83 26.94 -22.42
C PRO A 285 5.73 28.19 -21.54
N GLN A 286 6.78 28.48 -20.76
CA GLN A 286 6.84 29.64 -19.84
C GLN A 286 6.54 30.99 -20.52
N ALA A 287 6.90 31.17 -21.80
CA ALA A 287 6.64 32.40 -22.54
C ALA A 287 5.14 32.76 -22.65
N GLN A 288 4.23 31.80 -22.53
CA GLN A 288 2.78 32.01 -22.60
C GLN A 288 2.13 32.16 -21.21
N ALA A 289 2.93 32.35 -20.16
CA ALA A 289 2.48 32.38 -18.78
C ALA A 289 1.48 33.45 -18.40
N LYS A 290 1.72 34.64 -18.91
CA LYS A 290 0.97 35.83 -18.52
C LYS A 290 -0.47 35.80 -19.03
N THR A 291 -0.80 34.89 -19.95
CA THR A 291 -2.14 34.75 -20.54
C THR A 291 -2.93 33.57 -19.98
N ILE A 292 -2.35 32.69 -19.16
CA ILE A 292 -3.08 31.53 -18.62
C ILE A 292 -4.18 31.98 -17.65
N ALA A 293 -3.89 32.90 -16.73
CA ALA A 293 -4.90 33.37 -15.77
C ALA A 293 -6.12 33.99 -16.47
N SER A 294 -5.90 34.81 -17.51
CA SER A 294 -6.99 35.40 -18.29
C SER A 294 -7.75 34.37 -19.14
N ARG A 295 -7.05 33.36 -19.68
CA ARG A 295 -7.67 32.23 -20.41
C ARG A 295 -8.50 31.34 -19.48
N VAL A 296 -7.97 31.00 -18.31
CA VAL A 296 -8.68 30.24 -17.26
C VAL A 296 -9.95 30.99 -16.87
N GLU A 297 -9.85 32.31 -16.65
CA GLU A 297 -11.01 33.11 -16.26
C GLU A 297 -12.08 33.14 -17.36
N LYS A 298 -11.67 33.33 -18.62
CA LYS A 298 -12.57 33.25 -19.78
C LYS A 298 -13.24 31.87 -19.89
N ALA A 299 -12.50 30.79 -19.69
CA ALA A 299 -13.03 29.43 -19.71
C ALA A 299 -14.04 29.20 -18.57
N ARG A 300 -13.71 29.64 -17.34
CA ARG A 300 -14.63 29.57 -16.19
C ARG A 300 -15.92 30.34 -16.41
N MET A 301 -15.85 31.55 -16.97
CA MET A 301 -17.04 32.35 -17.30
C MET A 301 -17.95 31.64 -18.32
N LYS A 302 -17.37 30.93 -19.30
CA LYS A 302 -18.15 30.11 -20.24
C LYS A 302 -18.79 28.90 -19.55
N LEU A 303 -18.03 28.18 -18.73
CA LEU A 303 -18.50 27.01 -18.00
C LEU A 303 -19.63 27.33 -17.03
N GLN A 304 -19.56 28.47 -16.32
CA GLN A 304 -20.61 28.92 -15.39
C GLN A 304 -22.01 29.02 -16.03
N LYS A 305 -22.06 29.25 -17.35
CA LYS A 305 -23.32 29.31 -18.10
C LYS A 305 -23.90 27.92 -18.42
N HIS A 306 -23.14 26.85 -18.22
CA HIS A 306 -23.58 25.49 -18.55
C HIS A 306 -24.42 24.86 -17.41
N PRO A 307 -25.64 24.35 -17.67
CA PRO A 307 -26.54 23.86 -16.62
C PRO A 307 -25.97 22.72 -15.76
N LYS A 308 -25.23 21.78 -16.37
CA LYS A 308 -24.57 20.69 -15.63
C LYS A 308 -23.37 21.18 -14.81
N TYR A 309 -22.70 22.26 -15.24
CA TYR A 309 -21.60 22.85 -14.49
C TYR A 309 -22.10 23.57 -13.23
N GLN A 310 -23.31 24.14 -13.24
CA GLN A 310 -23.90 24.71 -12.01
C GLN A 310 -24.19 23.65 -10.95
N GLN A 311 -24.57 22.44 -11.36
CA GLN A 311 -24.74 21.31 -10.44
C GLN A 311 -23.39 20.86 -9.86
N PHE A 312 -22.37 20.80 -10.70
CA PHE A 312 -20.99 20.52 -10.30
C PHE A 312 -20.45 21.57 -9.33
N GLN A 313 -20.61 22.86 -9.63
CA GLN A 313 -20.18 23.95 -8.76
C GLN A 313 -20.86 23.88 -7.38
N LYS A 314 -22.16 23.56 -7.32
CA LYS A 314 -22.86 23.34 -6.03
C LYS A 314 -22.30 22.17 -5.25
N TYR A 315 -21.91 21.08 -5.92
CA TYR A 315 -21.25 19.95 -5.28
C TYR A 315 -19.90 20.38 -4.70
N PHE A 316 -19.04 21.01 -5.50
CA PHE A 316 -17.72 21.44 -5.05
C PHE A 316 -17.81 22.47 -3.93
N GLN A 317 -18.74 23.42 -4.00
CA GLN A 317 -18.97 24.39 -2.93
C GLN A 317 -19.50 23.78 -1.63
N SER A 318 -20.01 22.53 -1.67
CA SER A 318 -20.37 21.75 -0.48
C SER A 318 -19.26 20.84 0.04
N VAL A 319 -18.17 20.70 -0.71
CA VAL A 319 -17.05 19.77 -0.45
C VAL A 319 -15.74 20.54 -0.18
N ILE A 320 -15.64 21.76 -0.70
CA ILE A 320 -14.58 22.72 -0.45
C ILE A 320 -14.95 23.50 0.82
N ASP A 321 -14.16 23.31 1.89
CA ASP A 321 -14.32 24.07 3.14
C ASP A 321 -13.87 25.54 2.99
N ASP A 322 -13.00 25.85 2.01
CA ASP A 322 -12.41 27.16 1.76
C ASP A 322 -12.42 27.52 0.25
N PRO A 323 -13.15 28.55 -0.21
CA PRO A 323 -13.23 28.93 -1.63
C PRO A 323 -11.87 29.36 -2.25
N ASP A 324 -10.87 29.65 -1.43
CA ASP A 324 -9.49 29.95 -1.87
C ASP A 324 -8.60 28.69 -1.97
N GLN A 325 -9.12 27.52 -1.61
CA GLN A 325 -8.42 26.24 -1.73
C GLN A 325 -8.77 25.50 -3.03
N GLY A 326 -7.79 24.75 -3.53
CA GLY A 326 -7.97 23.86 -4.67
C GLY A 326 -8.86 22.66 -4.33
N VAL A 327 -9.17 21.90 -5.37
CA VAL A 327 -9.98 20.69 -5.23
C VAL A 327 -9.06 19.50 -5.03
N ASN A 328 -9.28 18.76 -3.95
CA ASN A 328 -8.68 17.44 -3.80
C ASN A 328 -9.35 16.44 -4.77
N ILE A 329 -8.57 15.79 -5.62
CA ILE A 329 -9.08 14.82 -6.60
C ILE A 329 -9.84 13.65 -5.96
N CYS A 330 -9.50 13.26 -4.73
CA CYS A 330 -10.18 12.21 -3.97
C CYS A 330 -11.51 12.66 -3.35
N SER A 331 -11.96 13.88 -3.62
CA SER A 331 -13.30 14.35 -3.26
C SER A 331 -14.33 14.15 -4.37
N ILE A 332 -13.88 13.74 -5.56
CA ILE A 332 -14.75 13.49 -6.72
C ILE A 332 -15.48 12.16 -6.55
N PRO A 333 -16.81 12.09 -6.75
CA PRO A 333 -17.55 10.84 -6.72
C PRO A 333 -16.95 9.83 -7.70
N GLY A 334 -16.78 8.57 -7.29
CA GLY A 334 -16.08 7.56 -8.05
C GLY A 334 -14.57 7.55 -7.80
N ILE A 335 -13.90 8.72 -7.88
CA ILE A 335 -12.47 8.81 -7.55
C ILE A 335 -12.25 8.64 -6.04
N HIS A 336 -13.18 9.12 -5.21
CA HIS A 336 -13.12 8.96 -3.77
C HIS A 336 -12.99 7.49 -3.36
N GLU A 337 -13.81 6.62 -3.94
CA GLU A 337 -13.80 5.18 -3.72
C GLU A 337 -12.50 4.54 -4.22
N ILE A 338 -11.96 5.01 -5.35
CA ILE A 338 -10.66 4.57 -5.86
C ILE A 338 -9.54 4.97 -4.88
N CYS A 339 -9.52 6.22 -4.40
CA CYS A 339 -8.54 6.67 -3.42
C CYS A 339 -8.63 5.89 -2.10
N GLN A 340 -9.86 5.57 -1.64
CA GLN A 340 -10.04 4.71 -0.46
C GLN A 340 -9.49 3.31 -0.69
N TRP A 341 -9.73 2.73 -1.86
CA TRP A 341 -9.18 1.41 -2.22
C TRP A 341 -7.65 1.42 -2.25
N VAL A 342 -7.04 2.43 -2.90
CA VAL A 342 -5.58 2.61 -2.92
C VAL A 342 -5.05 2.79 -1.50
N SER A 343 -5.60 3.73 -0.72
CA SER A 343 -5.17 4.01 0.66
C SER A 343 -5.21 2.77 1.54
N LYS A 344 -6.31 2.00 1.48
CA LYS A 344 -6.45 0.78 2.26
C LYS A 344 -5.42 -0.28 1.86
N THR A 345 -5.11 -0.38 0.57
CA THR A 345 -4.16 -1.36 0.03
C THR A 345 -2.73 -1.02 0.44
N LEU A 346 -2.35 0.25 0.40
CA LEU A 346 -1.00 0.75 0.71
C LEU A 346 -0.72 0.93 2.21
N HIS A 347 -1.72 0.78 3.09
CA HIS A 347 -1.54 1.03 4.53
C HIS A 347 -0.91 -0.13 5.31
N TYR A 348 -0.83 -1.33 4.72
CA TYR A 348 -0.34 -2.53 5.41
C TYR A 348 1.15 -2.77 5.13
N HIS A 349 1.98 -2.60 6.16
CA HIS A 349 3.43 -2.87 6.11
C HIS A 349 3.81 -4.29 6.54
N THR A 350 2.83 -5.12 6.90
CA THR A 350 2.97 -6.54 7.26
C THR A 350 2.08 -7.39 6.37
N PRO A 351 2.37 -8.69 6.20
CA PRO A 351 1.53 -9.55 5.40
C PRO A 351 0.07 -9.54 5.89
N LEU A 352 -0.88 -9.46 4.96
CA LEU A 352 -2.30 -9.46 5.30
C LEU A 352 -2.79 -10.84 5.76
N VAL A 353 -2.22 -11.89 5.18
CA VAL A 353 -2.48 -13.29 5.53
C VAL A 353 -1.24 -13.82 6.23
N ASP A 354 -1.29 -13.82 7.56
CA ASP A 354 -0.25 -14.27 8.49
C ASP A 354 -0.99 -14.77 9.75
N GLY A 355 -1.50 -15.99 9.66
CA GLY A 355 -2.37 -16.63 10.63
C GLY A 355 -1.67 -16.91 11.96
N ASP A 356 -0.39 -17.27 11.89
CA ASP A 356 0.40 -17.53 13.07
C ASP A 356 1.16 -16.30 13.59
N GLY A 357 1.44 -15.29 12.78
CA GLY A 357 2.11 -14.05 13.16
C GLY A 357 3.62 -14.17 13.19
N ASP A 358 4.22 -14.91 12.26
CA ASP A 358 5.66 -15.06 12.04
C ASP A 358 6.23 -14.06 11.01
N GLY A 359 5.37 -13.28 10.37
CA GLY A 359 5.74 -12.30 9.37
C GLY A 359 6.04 -12.86 7.99
N PHE A 360 5.71 -14.12 7.70
CA PHE A 360 5.70 -14.71 6.37
C PHE A 360 4.24 -14.93 5.91
N SER A 361 4.05 -15.36 4.66
CA SER A 361 2.71 -15.52 4.10
C SER A 361 2.65 -16.58 3.02
N THR A 362 1.48 -17.18 2.88
CA THR A 362 1.14 -18.06 1.74
C THR A 362 0.71 -17.28 0.48
N MET A 363 0.32 -16.02 0.61
CA MET A 363 -0.10 -15.16 -0.52
C MET A 363 1.10 -14.46 -1.15
N PHE A 364 1.02 -14.14 -2.44
CA PHE A 364 2.09 -13.46 -3.16
C PHE A 364 2.19 -11.95 -2.85
N ALA A 365 1.08 -11.22 -2.99
CA ALA A 365 1.06 -9.76 -2.86
C ALA A 365 0.84 -9.29 -1.41
N ILE A 366 0.67 -7.98 -1.19
CA ILE A 366 0.35 -7.36 0.11
C ILE A 366 1.32 -7.81 1.20
N ARG A 367 2.61 -7.54 0.96
CA ARG A 367 3.73 -7.88 1.86
C ARG A 367 3.94 -9.40 2.09
N GLY A 368 3.36 -10.25 1.23
CA GLY A 368 3.52 -11.71 1.26
C GLY A 368 4.77 -12.24 0.54
N SER A 369 4.64 -13.33 -0.21
CA SER A 369 5.77 -14.09 -0.76
C SER A 369 6.55 -13.40 -1.88
N ALA A 370 6.01 -12.34 -2.48
CA ALA A 370 6.78 -11.43 -3.33
C ALA A 370 7.89 -10.72 -2.54
N TRP A 371 7.68 -10.51 -1.24
CA TRP A 371 8.56 -9.75 -0.36
C TRP A 371 9.45 -10.66 0.48
N ARG A 372 8.95 -11.80 0.92
CA ARG A 372 9.65 -12.75 1.81
C ARG A 372 9.46 -14.17 1.31
N GLY A 373 10.22 -15.13 1.83
CA GLY A 373 9.96 -16.54 1.54
C GLY A 373 8.51 -16.93 1.73
N ARG A 374 7.95 -17.73 0.82
CA ARG A 374 6.61 -18.26 1.02
C ARG A 374 6.58 -19.20 2.20
N ASP A 375 5.65 -18.91 3.09
CA ASP A 375 5.39 -19.77 4.23
C ASP A 375 4.80 -21.11 3.77
N CYS A 376 5.38 -22.20 4.26
CA CYS A 376 4.93 -23.55 4.00
C CYS A 376 3.86 -24.01 5.00
N SER A 377 3.66 -23.29 6.12
CA SER A 377 2.67 -23.61 7.16
C SER A 377 2.23 -22.41 8.00
N ASP A 378 1.15 -21.73 7.57
CA ASP A 378 0.56 -20.52 8.20
C ASP A 378 -0.26 -20.77 9.49
N ILE A 379 0.17 -21.76 10.27
CA ILE A 379 -0.45 -22.19 11.53
C ILE A 379 0.56 -22.34 12.67
N SER A 380 1.85 -22.20 12.39
CA SER A 380 2.92 -22.42 13.37
C SER A 380 4.10 -21.49 13.13
N ARG A 381 4.28 -20.53 14.04
CA ARG A 381 5.40 -19.57 14.01
C ARG A 381 6.80 -20.16 14.07
N MET A 382 6.93 -21.46 14.35
CA MET A 382 8.21 -22.16 14.35
C MET A 382 8.55 -22.75 12.98
N VAL A 383 7.59 -22.71 12.04
CA VAL A 383 7.75 -23.23 10.69
C VAL A 383 7.77 -22.04 9.75
N HIS A 384 8.97 -21.63 9.33
CA HIS A 384 9.12 -20.46 8.47
C HIS A 384 10.46 -20.47 7.73
N PRO A 385 10.56 -19.75 6.60
CA PRO A 385 11.82 -19.56 5.89
C PRO A 385 12.96 -19.12 6.81
N GLY A 386 14.04 -19.91 6.79
CA GLY A 386 15.28 -19.63 7.52
C GLY A 386 15.33 -20.05 8.99
N ALA A 387 14.28 -20.71 9.50
CA ALA A 387 14.35 -21.42 10.77
C ALA A 387 15.47 -22.48 10.76
N GLN A 388 15.98 -22.85 11.94
CA GLN A 388 16.78 -24.07 12.06
C GLN A 388 15.87 -25.30 11.94
N PRO A 389 16.31 -26.38 11.27
CA PRO A 389 15.48 -27.55 11.07
C PRO A 389 15.14 -28.24 12.38
N PHE A 390 13.86 -28.53 12.57
CA PHE A 390 13.35 -29.22 13.75
C PHE A 390 13.60 -30.73 13.62
N GLN A 391 14.56 -31.25 14.41
CA GLN A 391 14.96 -32.66 14.38
C GLN A 391 15.38 -33.14 12.97
N GLY A 392 16.13 -32.29 12.25
CA GLY A 392 16.57 -32.57 10.88
C GLY A 392 15.44 -32.65 9.85
N ASP A 393 14.28 -32.05 10.15
CA ASP A 393 13.08 -32.06 9.32
C ASP A 393 12.64 -33.48 8.93
N ARG A 394 12.80 -34.41 9.88
CA ARG A 394 12.51 -35.84 9.69
C ARG A 394 11.09 -36.13 9.21
N HIS A 395 10.10 -35.33 9.64
CA HIS A 395 8.68 -35.58 9.44
C HIS A 395 7.97 -34.52 8.59
N TYR A 396 8.43 -33.27 8.68
CA TYR A 396 7.88 -32.14 7.94
C TYR A 396 8.99 -31.10 7.77
N ASP A 397 8.86 -30.30 6.72
CA ASP A 397 9.74 -29.17 6.43
C ASP A 397 9.43 -28.02 7.40
N SER A 398 10.36 -27.73 8.31
CA SER A 398 10.18 -26.68 9.32
C SER A 398 10.80 -25.35 8.90
N ASN A 399 11.63 -25.33 7.87
CA ASN A 399 12.33 -24.13 7.43
C ASN A 399 11.95 -23.68 6.01
N CYS A 400 10.95 -24.35 5.43
CA CYS A 400 10.35 -24.09 4.13
C CYS A 400 11.34 -24.13 2.95
N ASN A 401 12.46 -24.85 3.09
CA ASN A 401 13.45 -24.98 2.02
C ASN A 401 13.15 -26.16 1.07
N GLY A 402 12.09 -26.93 1.31
CA GLY A 402 11.67 -28.07 0.50
C GLY A 402 12.43 -29.37 0.75
N ILE A 403 13.34 -29.43 1.72
CA ILE A 403 14.15 -30.59 2.06
C ILE A 403 13.68 -31.14 3.40
N PHE A 404 13.13 -32.35 3.38
CA PHE A 404 12.63 -33.02 4.59
C PHE A 404 12.58 -34.54 4.37
N GLY A 405 12.30 -35.29 5.43
CA GLY A 405 12.22 -36.74 5.39
C GLY A 405 13.55 -37.43 5.71
N VAL A 406 13.61 -38.73 5.42
CA VAL A 406 14.72 -39.61 5.83
C VAL A 406 15.30 -40.31 4.61
N ASN A 407 16.62 -40.36 4.53
CA ASN A 407 17.32 -41.21 3.59
C ASN A 407 17.17 -42.67 4.01
N GLU A 408 16.47 -43.47 3.21
CA GLU A 408 16.21 -44.88 3.53
C GLU A 408 17.50 -45.72 3.63
N ALA A 409 18.56 -45.35 2.91
CA ALA A 409 19.83 -46.08 2.91
C ALA A 409 20.64 -45.88 4.20
N THR A 410 20.59 -44.69 4.80
CA THR A 410 21.39 -44.32 5.99
C THR A 410 20.56 -44.28 7.27
N GLY A 411 19.23 -44.14 7.15
CA GLY A 411 18.30 -43.90 8.25
C GLY A 411 18.36 -42.48 8.85
N ARG A 412 19.18 -41.58 8.28
CA ARG A 412 19.36 -40.20 8.76
C ARG A 412 18.47 -39.21 8.00
N PRO A 413 18.09 -38.08 8.63
CA PRO A 413 17.31 -37.06 7.93
C PRO A 413 18.09 -36.42 6.78
N TYR A 414 17.40 -36.12 5.67
CA TYR A 414 18.04 -35.51 4.50
C TYR A 414 18.62 -34.14 4.80
N GLU A 415 17.95 -33.32 5.62
CA GLU A 415 18.43 -31.98 5.97
C GLU A 415 19.76 -32.05 6.74
N ASP A 416 19.92 -33.03 7.64
CA ASP A 416 21.17 -33.23 8.38
C ASP A 416 22.32 -33.62 7.44
N GLU A 417 22.08 -34.57 6.52
CA GLU A 417 23.10 -35.06 5.58
C GLU A 417 23.48 -34.02 4.52
N LEU A 418 22.48 -33.30 3.98
CA LEU A 418 22.66 -32.43 2.82
C LEU A 418 22.98 -30.98 3.22
N CYS A 419 22.54 -30.54 4.40
CA CYS A 419 22.61 -29.13 4.82
C CYS A 419 23.39 -28.90 6.12
N GLY A 420 23.59 -29.91 6.98
CA GLY A 420 24.15 -29.73 8.34
C GLY A 420 25.46 -28.96 8.42
N GLU A 421 26.42 -29.25 7.53
CA GLU A 421 27.74 -28.59 7.47
C GLU A 421 27.83 -27.51 6.37
N SER A 422 26.72 -27.22 5.69
CA SER A 422 26.69 -26.36 4.50
C SER A 422 26.76 -24.85 4.80
N GLN A 423 26.61 -24.48 6.08
CA GLN A 423 26.55 -23.09 6.56
C GLN A 423 25.48 -22.26 5.84
N ALA A 424 24.28 -22.82 5.70
CA ALA A 424 23.12 -22.15 5.12
C ALA A 424 22.83 -20.82 5.84
N LYS A 425 22.51 -19.78 5.07
CA LYS A 425 22.27 -18.43 5.55
C LYS A 425 21.30 -17.69 4.62
N GLY A 426 20.41 -16.90 5.22
CA GLY A 426 19.40 -16.14 4.50
C GLY A 426 19.94 -14.84 3.91
N VAL A 427 19.12 -14.19 3.08
CA VAL A 427 19.38 -12.85 2.55
C VAL A 427 18.26 -11.91 2.97
N ALA A 428 18.60 -10.81 3.64
CA ALA A 428 17.63 -9.75 3.92
C ALA A 428 18.09 -8.41 3.38
N LEU A 429 17.14 -7.55 3.08
CA LEU A 429 17.34 -6.19 2.61
C LEU A 429 16.54 -5.25 3.51
N LEU A 430 17.21 -4.31 4.17
CA LEU A 430 16.59 -3.10 4.69
C LEU A 430 16.85 -2.00 3.67
N GLY A 431 15.81 -1.42 3.07
CA GLY A 431 16.04 -0.47 1.98
C GLY A 431 14.89 0.48 1.67
N ASP A 432 15.07 1.24 0.61
CA ASP A 432 14.09 2.18 0.08
C ASP A 432 13.45 1.67 -1.23
N SER A 433 12.84 2.57 -2.01
CA SER A 433 12.21 2.28 -3.29
C SER A 433 13.13 1.56 -4.29
N ILE A 434 14.44 1.80 -4.25
CA ILE A 434 15.40 1.13 -5.14
C ILE A 434 15.59 -0.33 -4.70
N GLY A 435 15.63 -0.58 -3.39
CA GLY A 435 15.70 -1.94 -2.84
C GLY A 435 14.42 -2.76 -3.05
N ALA A 436 13.27 -2.10 -2.97
CA ALA A 436 11.96 -2.68 -3.29
C ALA A 436 11.76 -2.88 -4.81
N HIS A 437 12.59 -2.24 -5.63
CA HIS A 437 12.45 -2.16 -7.08
C HIS A 437 11.11 -1.51 -7.48
N PHE A 438 10.90 -0.28 -7.02
CA PHE A 438 9.81 0.57 -7.49
C PHE A 438 9.87 0.71 -9.02
N HIS A 439 8.78 0.36 -9.69
CA HIS A 439 8.67 0.49 -11.14
C HIS A 439 7.22 0.78 -11.52
N LEU A 440 7.00 1.94 -12.12
CA LEU A 440 5.74 2.27 -12.79
C LEU A 440 5.88 1.87 -14.26
N PRO A 441 5.09 0.90 -14.75
CA PRO A 441 5.13 0.50 -16.16
C PRO A 441 4.94 1.69 -17.11
N PRO A 442 5.87 1.96 -18.03
CA PRO A 442 5.69 3.01 -19.02
C PRO A 442 4.47 2.74 -19.91
N GLU A 443 4.08 1.48 -20.11
CA GLU A 443 2.87 1.07 -20.83
C GLU A 443 1.59 1.64 -20.21
N TRP A 444 1.60 2.02 -18.93
CA TRP A 444 0.44 2.63 -18.26
C TRP A 444 0.32 4.14 -18.48
N ILE A 445 1.43 4.78 -18.88
CA ILE A 445 1.54 6.24 -18.97
C ILE A 445 2.14 6.71 -20.30
N ASP A 446 2.21 5.83 -21.30
CA ASP A 446 2.61 6.16 -22.66
C ASP A 446 1.38 5.97 -23.57
N PRO A 447 0.79 7.05 -24.11
CA PRO A 447 -0.42 6.97 -24.93
C PRO A 447 -0.26 6.09 -26.17
N GLN A 448 0.97 5.81 -26.61
CA GLN A 448 1.25 4.91 -27.73
C GLN A 448 1.32 3.43 -27.34
N LYS A 449 1.44 3.12 -26.03
CA LYS A 449 1.62 1.76 -25.52
C LYS A 449 0.46 1.24 -24.66
N ILE A 450 -0.47 2.11 -24.25
CA ILE A 450 -1.63 1.72 -23.43
C ILE A 450 -2.46 0.63 -24.15
N SER A 451 -2.62 -0.51 -23.49
CA SER A 451 -3.37 -1.67 -23.98
C SER A 451 -4.10 -2.39 -22.83
N ALA A 452 -5.02 -3.32 -23.14
CA ALA A 452 -5.67 -4.11 -22.09
C ALA A 452 -4.69 -5.08 -21.42
N GLU A 453 -3.75 -5.61 -22.21
CA GLU A 453 -2.72 -6.56 -21.81
C GLU A 453 -1.77 -5.94 -20.77
N ALA A 454 -1.36 -4.67 -20.97
CA ALA A 454 -0.50 -3.96 -20.03
C ALA A 454 -1.13 -3.81 -18.63
N PHE A 455 -2.46 -3.75 -18.53
CA PHE A 455 -3.18 -3.54 -17.27
C PHE A 455 -3.72 -4.84 -16.65
N GLN A 456 -3.55 -5.99 -17.31
CA GLN A 456 -4.09 -7.29 -16.87
C GLN A 456 -3.75 -7.63 -15.40
N HIS A 457 -2.57 -7.21 -14.94
CA HIS A 457 -2.08 -7.50 -13.60
C HIS A 457 -1.97 -6.27 -12.69
N MET A 458 -2.65 -5.18 -13.03
CA MET A 458 -2.60 -3.92 -12.28
C MET A 458 -2.90 -4.10 -10.79
N GLN A 459 -3.87 -4.95 -10.44
CA GLN A 459 -4.23 -5.21 -9.05
C GLN A 459 -3.03 -5.69 -8.23
N THR A 460 -2.31 -6.72 -8.69
CA THR A 460 -1.15 -7.28 -7.98
C THR A 460 -0.01 -6.27 -7.84
N VAL A 461 0.21 -5.44 -8.87
CA VAL A 461 1.25 -4.40 -8.86
C VAL A 461 0.89 -3.31 -7.83
N VAL A 462 -0.38 -2.88 -7.77
CA VAL A 462 -0.84 -1.91 -6.76
C VAL A 462 -0.83 -2.51 -5.34
N GLU A 463 -1.19 -3.78 -5.20
CA GLU A 463 -1.11 -4.54 -3.94
C GLU A 463 0.33 -4.73 -3.44
N ASN A 464 1.32 -4.56 -4.31
CA ASN A 464 2.73 -4.50 -3.97
C ASN A 464 3.28 -3.06 -3.98
N GLU A 465 2.42 -2.04 -3.87
CA GLU A 465 2.84 -0.65 -3.73
C GLU A 465 3.66 -0.11 -4.93
N LEU A 466 3.43 -0.67 -6.12
CA LEU A 466 4.22 -0.45 -7.35
C LEU A 466 5.68 -0.92 -7.23
N ASP A 467 6.00 -1.69 -6.20
CA ASP A 467 7.28 -2.34 -6.01
C ASP A 467 7.27 -3.74 -6.61
N TRP A 468 8.45 -4.18 -7.05
CA TRP A 468 8.67 -5.45 -7.71
C TRP A 468 9.76 -6.25 -6.97
N PRO A 469 9.57 -6.55 -5.67
CA PRO A 469 10.58 -7.17 -4.82
C PRO A 469 11.01 -8.56 -5.33
N SER A 470 10.10 -9.32 -5.94
CA SER A 470 10.39 -10.59 -6.61
C SER A 470 11.25 -10.45 -7.88
N MET A 471 11.55 -9.23 -8.31
CA MET A 471 12.48 -8.93 -9.39
C MET A 471 13.61 -7.99 -8.99
N SER A 472 13.75 -7.66 -7.70
CA SER A 472 14.81 -6.78 -7.24
C SER A 472 16.18 -7.47 -7.25
N GLY A 473 17.25 -6.70 -7.31
CA GLY A 473 18.62 -7.22 -7.28
C GLY A 473 19.00 -7.80 -5.91
N GLY A 474 18.30 -7.42 -4.84
CA GLY A 474 18.52 -7.98 -3.51
C GLY A 474 17.86 -9.36 -3.35
N THR A 475 16.56 -9.44 -3.63
CA THR A 475 15.70 -10.57 -3.22
C THR A 475 14.88 -11.17 -4.35
N GLY A 476 15.08 -10.74 -5.59
CA GLY A 476 14.34 -11.25 -6.74
C GLY A 476 14.44 -12.77 -6.89
N HIS A 477 13.36 -13.41 -7.32
CA HIS A 477 13.18 -14.86 -7.29
C HIS A 477 12.08 -15.31 -8.26
N GLY A 478 11.90 -16.63 -8.40
CA GLY A 478 10.84 -17.19 -9.24
C GLY A 478 10.99 -16.88 -10.73
N THR A 479 9.86 -16.71 -11.41
CA THR A 479 9.78 -16.41 -12.85
C THR A 479 9.05 -15.09 -13.10
N ASN A 480 9.31 -14.48 -14.26
CA ASN A 480 8.62 -13.24 -14.62
C ASN A 480 7.18 -13.53 -15.06
N LEU A 481 6.21 -13.19 -14.23
CA LEU A 481 4.79 -13.34 -14.55
C LEU A 481 4.23 -12.16 -15.37
N TRP A 482 5.04 -11.13 -15.65
CA TRP A 482 4.61 -9.87 -16.27
C TRP A 482 5.52 -9.41 -17.42
N PRO A 483 5.78 -10.26 -18.43
CA PRO A 483 6.71 -9.93 -19.51
C PRO A 483 6.32 -8.68 -20.31
N GLU A 484 5.04 -8.32 -20.33
CA GLU A 484 4.52 -7.18 -21.11
C GLU A 484 4.82 -5.81 -20.53
N VAL A 485 5.12 -5.72 -19.23
CA VAL A 485 5.32 -4.45 -18.52
C VAL A 485 6.67 -4.35 -17.82
N ILE A 486 7.40 -5.47 -17.74
CA ILE A 486 8.75 -5.50 -17.18
C ILE A 486 9.59 -6.58 -17.85
N GLN A 487 10.68 -6.15 -18.49
CA GLN A 487 11.58 -7.02 -19.25
C GLN A 487 12.96 -7.08 -18.58
N GLY A 488 13.65 -8.20 -18.78
CA GLY A 488 15.00 -8.44 -18.26
C GLY A 488 15.13 -9.72 -17.44
N PRO A 489 16.36 -10.11 -17.07
CA PRO A 489 16.63 -11.32 -16.29
C PRO A 489 16.31 -11.12 -14.81
N ILE A 490 15.83 -12.16 -14.12
CA ILE A 490 15.81 -12.18 -12.64
C ILE A 490 17.17 -12.68 -12.18
N ASP A 491 18.00 -11.78 -11.68
CA ASP A 491 19.31 -12.08 -11.12
C ASP A 491 19.49 -11.26 -9.85
N SER A 492 19.66 -11.95 -8.72
CA SER A 492 19.65 -11.33 -7.40
C SER A 492 20.70 -11.94 -6.48
N ILE A 493 21.05 -11.22 -5.41
CA ILE A 493 21.91 -11.74 -4.35
C ILE A 493 21.30 -13.01 -3.74
N TYR A 494 20.00 -13.03 -3.48
CA TYR A 494 19.30 -14.23 -3.01
C TYR A 494 19.45 -15.42 -3.97
N MET A 495 19.17 -15.26 -5.27
CA MET A 495 19.27 -16.37 -6.23
C MET A 495 20.71 -16.89 -6.36
N ARG A 496 21.71 -16.02 -6.21
CA ARG A 496 23.13 -16.40 -6.18
C ARG A 496 23.50 -17.16 -4.91
N MET A 497 23.00 -16.73 -3.75
CA MET A 497 23.15 -17.45 -2.48
C MET A 497 22.46 -18.82 -2.51
N ARG A 498 21.26 -18.93 -3.08
CA ARG A 498 20.58 -20.22 -3.30
C ARG A 498 21.33 -21.12 -4.28
N LYS A 499 21.86 -20.57 -5.39
CA LYS A 499 22.65 -21.36 -6.33
C LYS A 499 23.92 -21.91 -5.69
N ARG A 500 24.51 -21.16 -4.75
CA ARG A 500 25.70 -21.56 -4.01
C ARG A 500 25.40 -22.64 -2.97
N ASN A 501 24.26 -22.54 -2.30
CA ASN A 501 23.77 -23.54 -1.37
C ASN A 501 22.23 -23.61 -1.44
N ARG A 502 21.70 -24.72 -1.98
CA ARG A 502 20.26 -24.93 -2.17
C ARG A 502 19.46 -25.01 -0.87
N CYS A 503 20.12 -25.25 0.27
CA CYS A 503 19.49 -25.22 1.59
C CYS A 503 19.03 -23.80 2.00
N ASN A 504 19.43 -22.76 1.26
CA ASN A 504 18.97 -21.38 1.42
C ASN A 504 17.63 -21.10 0.70
N HIS A 505 16.97 -22.11 0.13
CA HIS A 505 15.71 -21.90 -0.58
C HIS A 505 14.66 -21.23 0.33
N ARG A 506 13.94 -20.26 -0.24
CA ARG A 506 12.98 -19.34 0.38
C ARG A 506 13.50 -18.39 1.46
N ASP A 507 14.73 -18.53 1.96
CA ASP A 507 15.26 -17.66 3.02
C ASP A 507 15.68 -16.27 2.49
N TYR A 508 14.70 -15.50 2.00
CA TYR A 508 14.84 -14.10 1.59
C TYR A 508 13.80 -13.20 2.30
N GLN A 509 14.18 -11.95 2.56
CA GLN A 509 13.30 -10.93 3.11
C GLN A 509 13.61 -9.53 2.55
N ASN A 510 12.66 -8.93 1.85
CA ASN A 510 12.73 -7.56 1.37
C ASN A 510 11.93 -6.65 2.31
N ILE A 511 12.64 -5.96 3.19
CA ILE A 511 12.10 -5.01 4.16
C ILE A 511 12.39 -3.59 3.65
N ALA A 512 11.90 -3.31 2.44
CA ALA A 512 12.07 -2.03 1.77
C ALA A 512 10.74 -1.31 1.57
N PHE A 513 10.78 0.02 1.66
CA PHE A 513 9.60 0.88 1.66
C PHE A 513 9.82 2.13 0.83
N ASN A 514 8.79 2.53 0.09
CA ASN A 514 8.79 3.78 -0.64
C ASN A 514 8.76 4.97 0.34
N GLY A 515 9.84 5.75 0.37
CA GLY A 515 9.91 7.00 1.14
C GLY A 515 10.14 6.87 2.65
N GLU A 516 10.48 5.69 3.17
CA GLU A 516 10.79 5.47 4.60
C GLU A 516 12.24 4.99 4.84
N GLN A 517 12.71 5.11 6.09
CA GLN A 517 14.08 4.78 6.51
C GLN A 517 14.18 3.85 7.74
N CYS A 518 13.09 3.55 8.45
CA CYS A 518 13.17 2.98 9.83
C CYS A 518 12.47 1.62 9.99
N CYS A 519 12.53 0.78 8.96
CA CYS A 519 11.66 -0.39 8.85
C CYS A 519 12.23 -1.69 9.46
N TRP A 520 13.36 -1.61 10.18
CA TRP A 520 14.07 -2.77 10.76
C TRP A 520 13.22 -3.61 11.72
N LEU A 521 12.21 -3.01 12.37
CA LEU A 521 11.25 -3.71 13.25
C LEU A 521 10.42 -4.78 12.54
N LEU A 522 10.38 -4.74 11.20
CA LEU A 522 9.59 -5.67 10.38
C LEU A 522 10.39 -6.88 9.91
N LEU A 523 11.71 -6.90 10.16
CA LEU A 523 12.56 -8.06 9.86
C LEU A 523 12.12 -9.25 10.74
N SER A 524 11.76 -10.36 10.10
CA SER A 524 11.45 -11.60 10.83
C SER A 524 12.71 -12.43 10.98
N ARG A 525 13.39 -12.27 12.13
CA ARG A 525 14.52 -13.13 12.50
C ARG A 525 14.62 -13.25 14.02
N ASN A 526 14.98 -14.44 14.47
CA ASN A 526 15.30 -14.76 15.85
C ASN A 526 16.74 -15.27 15.94
N LYS A 527 17.39 -15.13 17.11
CA LYS A 527 18.73 -15.67 17.39
C LYS A 527 18.85 -17.19 17.22
N LEU A 528 17.73 -17.90 17.24
CA LEU A 528 17.68 -19.34 17.01
C LEU A 528 17.67 -19.72 15.52
N ASP A 529 17.45 -18.76 14.62
CA ASP A 529 17.35 -19.03 13.18
C ASP A 529 18.73 -19.20 12.55
N LYS A 530 18.77 -19.54 11.25
CA LYS A 530 20.00 -19.56 10.46
C LYS A 530 20.60 -18.14 10.38
N PRO A 531 21.93 -17.99 10.26
CA PRO A 531 22.56 -16.67 10.07
C PRO A 531 22.00 -15.91 8.86
N LEU A 532 22.22 -14.60 8.82
CA LEU A 532 21.66 -13.72 7.81
C LEU A 532 22.73 -12.85 7.15
N LEU A 533 22.73 -12.76 5.82
CA LEU A 533 23.38 -11.69 5.08
C LEU A 533 22.36 -10.55 4.90
N LEU A 534 22.49 -9.50 5.71
CA LEU A 534 21.60 -8.35 5.70
C LEU A 534 22.27 -7.18 4.95
N ALA A 535 21.62 -6.70 3.89
CA ALA A 535 22.00 -5.46 3.22
C ALA A 535 21.26 -4.28 3.87
N TYR A 536 22.02 -3.28 4.34
CA TYR A 536 21.52 -1.98 4.75
C TYR A 536 21.68 -1.02 3.57
N ALA A 537 20.60 -0.77 2.83
CA ALA A 537 20.62 -0.26 1.46
C ALA A 537 19.66 0.92 1.27
N PHE A 538 19.96 2.03 1.95
CA PHE A 538 19.26 3.31 1.76
C PHE A 538 20.07 4.17 0.80
N PHE A 539 19.59 4.27 -0.44
CA PHE A 539 20.36 4.76 -1.57
C PHE A 539 20.22 6.27 -1.78
N GLY A 540 19.13 6.89 -1.33
CA GLY A 540 18.86 8.30 -1.64
C GLY A 540 18.07 9.11 -0.63
N ASN A 541 17.15 8.52 0.16
CA ASN A 541 16.20 9.29 0.98
C ASN A 541 16.84 10.21 2.04
N ASP A 542 18.10 9.98 2.41
CA ASP A 542 18.85 10.87 3.30
C ASP A 542 19.24 12.21 2.67
N VAL A 543 19.26 12.29 1.34
CA VAL A 543 19.54 13.51 0.57
C VAL A 543 18.40 13.91 -0.35
N CYS A 544 17.42 13.03 -0.56
CA CYS A 544 16.25 13.26 -1.40
C CYS A 544 15.03 13.66 -0.57
N ASN A 545 14.43 14.78 -0.95
CA ASN A 545 13.20 15.30 -0.40
C ASN A 545 12.49 16.17 -1.45
N LYS A 546 11.30 16.69 -1.13
CA LYS A 546 10.45 17.45 -2.06
C LYS A 546 10.60 18.98 -1.95
N PHE A 547 11.36 19.48 -0.98
CA PHE A 547 11.33 20.90 -0.62
C PHE A 547 12.28 21.75 -1.47
N PRO A 548 11.96 23.03 -1.73
CA PRO A 548 12.86 23.93 -2.46
C PRO A 548 14.17 24.20 -1.71
N ASN A 549 14.11 24.37 -0.39
CA ASN A 549 15.27 24.47 0.52
C ASN A 549 15.76 23.07 0.93
N THR A 550 16.01 22.23 -0.07
CA THR A 550 16.32 20.80 0.08
C THR A 550 17.39 20.48 1.14
N PHE A 551 18.43 21.32 1.28
CA PHE A 551 19.55 21.10 2.19
C PHE A 551 19.19 21.09 3.68
N ASP A 552 18.14 21.83 4.07
CA ASP A 552 17.67 21.89 5.46
C ASP A 552 17.02 20.58 5.90
N TYR A 553 16.57 19.77 4.94
CA TYR A 553 15.87 18.51 5.16
C TYR A 553 16.75 17.28 4.92
N MET A 554 17.97 17.46 4.43
CA MET A 554 18.92 16.37 4.25
C MET A 554 19.50 15.94 5.61
N THR A 555 19.73 14.64 5.77
CA THR A 555 20.45 14.08 6.92
C THR A 555 21.81 14.74 7.07
N THR A 556 22.18 15.08 8.31
CA THR A 556 23.53 15.55 8.62
C THR A 556 24.45 14.37 8.96
N PRO A 557 25.78 14.52 8.80
CA PRO A 557 26.73 13.47 9.18
C PRO A 557 26.53 12.92 10.61
N THR A 558 26.27 13.80 11.57
CA THR A 558 25.98 13.42 12.97
C THR A 558 24.69 12.60 13.08
N GLN A 559 23.63 12.99 12.38
CA GLN A 559 22.38 12.24 12.37
C GLN A 559 22.57 10.86 11.70
N MET A 560 23.30 10.80 10.59
CA MET A 560 23.60 9.53 9.92
C MET A 560 24.34 8.57 10.85
N PHE A 561 25.32 9.07 11.60
CA PHE A 561 26.02 8.27 12.59
C PHE A 561 25.08 7.72 13.66
N ASN A 562 24.31 8.60 14.31
CA ASN A 562 23.41 8.21 15.39
C ASN A 562 22.33 7.22 14.93
N ASN A 563 21.70 7.50 13.79
CA ASN A 563 20.66 6.65 13.23
C ASN A 563 21.20 5.27 12.85
N THR A 564 22.34 5.22 12.17
CA THR A 564 22.95 3.96 11.73
C THR A 564 23.37 3.13 12.94
N MET A 565 24.05 3.73 13.93
CA MET A 565 24.45 3.02 15.14
C MET A 565 23.25 2.52 15.95
N GLN A 566 22.16 3.29 16.00
CA GLN A 566 20.91 2.83 16.61
C GLN A 566 20.37 1.58 15.92
N VAL A 567 20.38 1.53 14.58
CA VAL A 567 19.95 0.32 13.83
C VAL A 567 20.88 -0.85 14.13
N MET A 568 22.20 -0.65 14.19
CA MET A 568 23.16 -1.72 14.51
C MET A 568 22.92 -2.31 15.91
N GLU A 569 22.63 -1.47 16.91
CA GLU A 569 22.27 -1.92 18.27
C GLU A 569 20.98 -2.76 18.28
N GLN A 570 20.01 -2.42 17.44
CA GLN A 570 18.76 -3.18 17.33
C GLN A 570 18.97 -4.51 16.61
N LEU A 571 19.73 -4.51 15.51
CA LEU A 571 20.10 -5.73 14.80
C LEU A 571 20.88 -6.70 15.70
N HIS A 572 21.69 -6.19 16.63
CA HIS A 572 22.38 -7.01 17.62
C HIS A 572 21.42 -7.83 18.51
N GLN A 573 20.22 -7.33 18.76
CA GLN A 573 19.24 -8.04 19.59
C GLN A 573 18.55 -9.20 18.86
N ILE A 574 18.55 -9.23 17.53
CA ILE A 574 17.74 -10.18 16.76
C ILE A 574 18.55 -11.10 15.85
N LEU A 575 19.71 -10.66 15.33
CA LEU A 575 20.49 -11.45 14.39
C LEU A 575 21.19 -12.63 15.09
N PRO A 576 21.13 -13.85 14.51
CA PRO A 576 21.94 -14.98 14.94
C PRO A 576 23.43 -14.72 14.84
N ASN A 577 24.22 -15.51 15.56
CA ASN A 577 25.68 -15.50 15.41
C ASN A 577 26.10 -15.84 13.97
N ASN A 578 27.27 -15.33 13.57
CA ASN A 578 27.82 -15.47 12.22
C ASN A 578 26.98 -14.80 11.12
N SER A 579 26.16 -13.81 11.49
CA SER A 579 25.48 -12.95 10.50
C SER A 579 26.44 -11.88 9.95
N HIS A 580 26.05 -11.26 8.84
CA HIS A 580 26.83 -10.19 8.22
C HIS A 580 25.92 -9.04 7.83
N VAL A 581 26.33 -7.82 8.14
CA VAL A 581 25.60 -6.60 7.76
C VAL A 581 26.44 -5.83 6.76
N GLY A 582 25.99 -5.79 5.50
CA GLY A 582 26.59 -5.00 4.43
C GLY A 582 25.91 -3.64 4.31
N ILE A 583 26.59 -2.58 4.72
CA ILE A 583 26.16 -1.20 4.49
C ILE A 583 26.50 -0.82 3.05
N LEU A 584 25.49 -0.52 2.25
CA LEU A 584 25.67 -0.02 0.88
C LEU A 584 25.75 1.51 0.89
N SER A 585 26.57 2.08 0.01
CA SER A 585 26.68 3.52 -0.13
C SER A 585 25.41 4.15 -0.71
N LEU A 586 25.12 5.38 -0.30
CA LEU A 586 24.25 6.30 -1.03
C LEU A 586 24.82 6.53 -2.42
N LEU A 587 23.94 6.76 -3.39
CA LEU A 587 24.31 6.97 -4.80
C LEU A 587 24.73 8.42 -5.08
N ASP A 588 25.50 8.63 -6.14
CA ASP A 588 25.60 9.93 -6.81
C ASP A 588 24.48 10.08 -7.85
N GLY A 589 23.32 10.56 -7.41
CA GLY A 589 22.13 10.68 -8.27
C GLY A 589 22.19 11.75 -9.36
N ARG A 590 23.31 12.48 -9.54
CA ARG A 590 23.47 13.43 -10.66
C ARG A 590 23.27 12.77 -12.02
N ILE A 591 23.64 11.50 -12.11
CA ILE A 591 23.49 10.68 -13.31
C ILE A 591 22.04 10.65 -13.82
N LEU A 592 21.04 10.71 -12.92
CA LEU A 592 19.62 10.72 -13.28
C LEU A 592 19.25 11.92 -14.14
N TYR A 593 19.72 13.11 -13.77
CA TYR A 593 19.48 14.30 -14.55
C TYR A 593 20.30 14.28 -15.83
N ASN A 594 21.60 14.00 -15.74
CA ASN A 594 22.52 14.05 -16.87
C ASN A 594 22.05 13.20 -18.06
N GLU A 595 21.47 12.03 -17.78
CA GLU A 595 21.08 11.07 -18.81
C GLU A 595 19.62 11.21 -19.27
N MET A 596 18.73 11.71 -18.41
CA MET A 596 17.30 11.75 -18.69
C MET A 596 16.82 13.11 -19.19
N HIS A 597 17.46 14.22 -18.78
CA HIS A 597 16.89 15.57 -18.92
C HIS A 597 16.44 15.95 -20.34
N GLN A 598 17.09 15.45 -21.40
CA GLN A 598 16.73 15.73 -22.80
C GLN A 598 15.72 14.74 -23.39
N ARG A 599 15.50 13.59 -22.74
CA ARG A 599 14.59 12.56 -23.24
C ARG A 599 13.15 13.03 -23.10
N ILE A 600 12.31 12.62 -24.05
CA ILE A 600 10.87 12.85 -23.97
C ILE A 600 10.28 11.96 -22.88
N HIS A 601 9.45 12.57 -22.06
CA HIS A 601 8.78 11.89 -20.97
C HIS A 601 7.59 11.05 -21.48
N PRO A 602 7.37 9.81 -21.01
CA PRO A 602 6.32 8.90 -21.55
C PRO A 602 4.91 9.49 -21.62
N VAL A 603 4.50 10.26 -20.59
CA VAL A 603 3.20 10.96 -20.53
C VAL A 603 2.91 11.83 -21.76
N ASN A 604 3.95 12.21 -22.51
CA ASN A 604 3.87 13.07 -23.67
C ASN A 604 4.58 12.49 -24.90
N SER A 605 4.72 11.17 -24.98
CA SER A 605 5.48 10.49 -26.03
C SER A 605 4.98 10.81 -27.45
N TYR A 606 3.67 11.02 -27.62
CA TYR A 606 3.05 11.25 -28.91
C TYR A 606 3.29 12.67 -29.42
N SER A 607 3.12 13.69 -28.57
CA SER A 607 3.36 15.07 -29.02
C SER A 607 4.83 15.51 -28.96
N GLY A 608 5.64 14.82 -28.15
CA GLY A 608 7.10 15.03 -28.08
C GLY A 608 7.54 16.38 -27.49
N ARG A 609 6.72 17.02 -26.66
CA ARG A 609 6.93 18.40 -26.19
C ARG A 609 7.42 18.53 -24.75
N VAL A 610 7.31 17.48 -23.95
CA VAL A 610 7.70 17.48 -22.53
C VAL A 610 8.90 16.58 -22.33
N THR A 611 10.02 17.19 -21.97
CA THR A 611 11.23 16.47 -21.58
C THR A 611 11.18 16.06 -20.10
N TYR A 612 12.08 15.20 -19.65
CA TYR A 612 12.25 14.96 -18.21
C TYR A 612 12.67 16.22 -17.45
N ALA A 613 13.44 17.15 -18.05
CA ALA A 613 13.76 18.42 -17.41
C ALA A 613 12.49 19.22 -17.07
N ASP A 614 11.57 19.32 -18.05
CA ASP A 614 10.28 20.00 -17.86
C ASP A 614 9.43 19.30 -16.79
N PHE A 615 9.42 17.96 -16.79
CA PHE A 615 8.72 17.17 -15.78
C PHE A 615 9.30 17.38 -14.38
N TYR A 616 10.63 17.41 -14.22
CA TYR A 616 11.28 17.67 -12.95
C TYR A 616 10.97 19.07 -12.43
N ASP A 617 11.03 20.09 -13.28
CA ASP A 617 10.65 21.46 -12.91
C ASP A 617 9.18 21.55 -12.47
N PHE A 618 8.28 20.85 -13.16
CA PHE A 618 6.88 20.77 -12.78
C PHE A 618 6.69 20.14 -11.39
N MET A 619 7.32 18.99 -11.14
CA MET A 619 7.24 18.28 -9.86
C MET A 619 7.88 19.06 -8.71
N ASN A 620 8.99 19.75 -8.96
CA ASN A 620 9.65 20.64 -8.00
C ASN A 620 8.78 21.84 -7.66
N CYS A 621 8.16 22.47 -8.67
CA CYS A 621 7.25 23.59 -8.46
C CYS A 621 6.04 23.17 -7.60
N LEU A 622 5.50 21.98 -7.84
CA LEU A 622 4.40 21.44 -7.03
C LEU A 622 4.84 20.95 -5.64
N GLN A 623 6.15 20.92 -5.34
CA GLN A 623 6.73 20.33 -4.12
C GLN A 623 6.28 18.88 -3.89
N ILE A 624 6.26 18.10 -4.96
CA ILE A 624 5.98 16.65 -4.93
C ILE A 624 7.09 15.84 -5.59
N SER A 625 8.20 16.48 -5.94
CA SER A 625 9.38 15.83 -6.49
C SER A 625 9.90 14.79 -5.50
N PRO A 626 10.24 13.58 -5.98
CA PRO A 626 10.87 12.57 -5.15
C PRO A 626 12.31 12.96 -4.79
N CYS A 627 12.98 13.83 -5.54
CA CYS A 627 14.31 14.27 -5.13
C CYS A 627 14.63 15.64 -5.73
N SER A 628 14.15 16.70 -5.09
CA SER A 628 14.38 18.09 -5.53
C SER A 628 15.86 18.47 -5.57
N GLY A 629 16.73 17.71 -4.88
CA GLY A 629 18.18 17.86 -4.94
C GLY A 629 18.79 17.40 -6.26
N TRP A 630 18.54 16.16 -6.68
CA TRP A 630 19.12 15.60 -7.91
C TRP A 630 18.26 15.80 -9.16
N LEU A 631 16.94 15.74 -9.04
CA LEU A 631 16.00 15.99 -10.13
C LEU A 631 15.74 17.48 -10.27
N ASN A 632 16.77 18.24 -10.58
CA ASN A 632 16.74 19.70 -10.60
C ASN A 632 17.54 20.22 -11.79
N THR A 633 17.01 21.22 -12.50
CA THR A 633 17.72 21.86 -13.63
C THR A 633 18.96 22.63 -13.18
N ASN A 634 18.99 23.12 -11.95
CA ASN A 634 20.15 23.81 -11.36
C ASN A 634 21.28 22.84 -10.99
N SER A 635 22.39 22.88 -11.72
CA SER A 635 23.55 22.00 -11.49
C SER A 635 24.21 22.19 -10.14
N THR A 636 24.25 23.42 -9.60
CA THR A 636 24.82 23.68 -8.28
C THR A 636 24.04 22.96 -7.19
N ILE A 637 22.71 22.90 -7.28
CA ILE A 637 21.89 22.14 -6.32
C ILE A 637 22.22 20.64 -6.41
N ARG A 638 22.36 20.12 -7.64
CA ARG A 638 22.71 18.71 -7.85
C ARG A 638 24.10 18.37 -7.30
N ASP A 639 25.10 19.23 -7.52
CA ASP A 639 26.48 19.04 -7.06
C ASP A 639 26.59 19.09 -5.54
N LEU A 640 25.89 20.01 -4.87
CA LEU A 640 25.82 20.09 -3.42
C LEU A 640 25.06 18.90 -2.81
N THR A 641 24.02 18.41 -3.47
CA THR A 641 23.31 17.19 -3.05
C THR A 641 24.24 15.97 -3.12
N ALA A 642 25.00 15.83 -4.22
CA ALA A 642 26.01 14.78 -4.35
C ALA A 642 27.15 14.94 -3.33
N GLN A 643 27.53 16.18 -2.99
CA GLN A 643 28.49 16.43 -1.93
C GLN A 643 27.97 15.92 -0.57
N ARG A 644 26.72 16.23 -0.21
CA ARG A 644 26.13 15.70 1.02
C ARG A 644 26.13 14.16 1.01
N ALA A 645 25.74 13.53 -0.09
CA ALA A 645 25.75 12.07 -0.19
C ALA A 645 27.15 11.47 0.06
N ARG A 646 28.21 12.09 -0.47
CA ARG A 646 29.60 11.70 -0.17
C ARG A 646 29.96 11.87 1.30
N GLU A 647 29.61 13.00 1.92
CA GLU A 647 29.82 13.23 3.36
C GLU A 647 29.15 12.14 4.22
N LEU A 648 27.94 11.72 3.84
CA LEU A 648 27.22 10.64 4.54
C LEU A 648 27.85 9.26 4.29
N ASN A 649 28.31 9.00 3.07
CA ASN A 649 29.06 7.78 2.74
C ASN A 649 30.37 7.65 3.53
N ASP A 650 31.07 8.76 3.77
CA ASP A 650 32.28 8.76 4.60
C ASP A 650 31.96 8.35 6.06
N VAL A 651 30.83 8.81 6.60
CA VAL A 651 30.35 8.37 7.92
C VAL A 651 30.07 6.88 7.94
N LEU A 652 29.32 6.36 6.96
CA LEU A 652 28.98 4.94 6.85
C LEU A 652 30.23 4.05 6.73
N ARG A 653 31.21 4.50 5.92
CA ARG A 653 32.50 3.82 5.76
C ARG A 653 33.29 3.80 7.07
N GLU A 654 33.34 4.93 7.78
CA GLU A 654 34.00 5.02 9.08
C GLU A 654 33.33 4.16 10.15
N ILE A 655 32.00 4.02 10.12
CA ILE A 655 31.26 3.08 10.99
C ILE A 655 31.71 1.65 10.72
N ALA A 656 31.66 1.21 9.47
CA ALA A 656 32.03 -0.15 9.11
C ALA A 656 33.49 -0.46 9.46
N LYS A 657 34.40 0.53 9.33
CA LYS A 657 35.82 0.39 9.68
C LYS A 657 36.07 0.34 11.19
N LYS A 658 35.47 1.25 11.96
CA LYS A 658 35.74 1.39 13.42
C LYS A 658 34.95 0.41 14.27
N TYR A 659 33.76 0.01 13.82
CA TYR A 659 32.83 -0.82 14.60
C TYR A 659 32.61 -2.20 13.98
N GLN A 660 33.48 -2.62 13.05
CA GLN A 660 33.41 -3.88 12.30
C GLN A 660 33.06 -5.10 13.17
N HIS A 661 33.70 -5.22 14.33
CA HIS A 661 33.57 -6.33 15.28
C HIS A 661 33.01 -5.90 16.63
N ARG A 662 32.29 -4.76 16.68
CA ARG A 662 31.68 -4.26 17.93
C ARG A 662 30.62 -5.22 18.49
N TYR A 663 29.95 -5.95 17.61
CA TYR A 663 28.88 -6.87 17.95
C TYR A 663 29.36 -8.32 17.74
N PRO A 664 29.20 -9.21 18.73
CA PRO A 664 29.72 -10.58 18.65
C PRO A 664 28.94 -11.47 17.67
N ASN A 665 27.70 -11.13 17.33
CA ASN A 665 26.83 -11.93 16.49
C ASN A 665 26.92 -11.61 15.00
N PHE A 666 27.42 -10.42 14.62
CA PHE A 666 27.59 -10.08 13.20
C PHE A 666 28.78 -9.17 12.93
N THR A 667 29.28 -9.24 11.70
CA THR A 667 30.33 -8.34 11.19
C THR A 667 29.74 -7.27 10.29
N ILE A 668 30.17 -6.02 10.45
CA ILE A 668 29.78 -4.90 9.60
C ILE A 668 30.74 -4.76 8.42
N HIS A 669 30.21 -4.57 7.22
CA HIS A 669 30.95 -4.32 6.00
C HIS A 669 30.43 -3.05 5.32
N PHE A 670 31.28 -2.39 4.53
CA PHE A 670 30.87 -1.28 3.68
C PHE A 670 31.15 -1.62 2.22
N PHE A 671 30.16 -1.42 1.36
CA PHE A 671 30.27 -1.64 -0.08
C PHE A 671 29.87 -0.37 -0.81
N GLU A 672 30.77 0.13 -1.65
CA GLU A 672 30.42 1.17 -2.61
C GLU A 672 29.46 0.62 -3.65
N SER A 673 28.48 1.45 -4.03
CA SER A 673 27.55 1.13 -5.09
C SER A 673 28.29 0.94 -6.42
N PRO A 674 28.02 -0.15 -7.16
CA PRO A 674 28.54 -0.34 -8.50
C PRO A 674 28.18 0.80 -9.49
N MET A 675 27.09 1.53 -9.23
CA MET A 675 26.71 2.69 -10.06
C MET A 675 27.73 3.82 -9.97
N ASP A 676 28.21 4.12 -8.76
CA ASP A 676 29.15 5.22 -8.51
C ASP A 676 30.55 4.92 -9.07
N ARG A 677 30.87 3.62 -9.25
CA ARG A 677 32.10 3.16 -9.90
C ARG A 677 32.00 3.10 -11.44
N GLY A 678 30.83 3.37 -12.01
CA GLY A 678 30.60 3.27 -13.46
C GLY A 678 30.55 1.84 -14.01
N GLU A 679 30.40 0.83 -13.15
CA GLU A 679 30.42 -0.59 -13.52
C GLU A 679 29.05 -1.11 -13.99
N ALA A 680 28.00 -0.31 -13.81
CA ALA A 680 26.64 -0.57 -14.26
C ALA A 680 26.18 0.52 -15.27
N PRO A 681 26.41 0.36 -16.59
CA PRO A 681 26.07 1.37 -17.60
C PRO A 681 24.59 1.77 -17.62
N PHE A 682 24.36 3.08 -17.77
CA PHE A 682 23.07 3.72 -17.58
C PHE A 682 22.03 3.46 -18.67
N THR A 683 22.39 2.87 -19.81
CA THR A 683 21.42 2.52 -20.88
C THR A 683 20.30 1.60 -20.38
N THR A 684 20.45 1.00 -19.20
CA THR A 684 19.44 0.20 -18.50
C THR A 684 18.56 0.99 -17.52
N ILE A 685 18.64 2.32 -17.43
CA ILE A 685 17.73 3.11 -16.57
C ILE A 685 16.61 3.69 -17.45
N GLU A 686 15.49 2.96 -17.48
CA GLU A 686 14.20 3.44 -17.97
C GLU A 686 13.29 3.59 -16.75
N SER A 687 13.11 4.79 -16.22
CA SER A 687 11.94 5.01 -15.37
C SER A 687 11.57 6.49 -15.22
N PHE A 688 10.27 6.66 -15.04
CA PHE A 688 9.48 7.85 -14.84
C PHE A 688 9.90 8.70 -13.62
N VAL A 689 10.26 8.10 -12.48
CA VAL A 689 10.27 8.82 -11.18
C VAL A 689 11.44 8.51 -10.22
N ILE A 690 12.43 7.68 -10.60
CA ILE A 690 13.71 7.30 -9.91
C ILE A 690 13.87 5.77 -9.87
N ILE A 691 14.87 5.27 -10.62
CA ILE A 691 15.57 3.95 -10.69
C ILE A 691 14.74 2.68 -10.36
N SER A 692 14.51 1.75 -11.29
CA SER A 692 15.51 0.82 -11.85
C SER A 692 14.79 -0.09 -12.85
N THR A 693 15.33 -0.35 -14.03
CA THR A 693 14.80 -1.51 -14.79
C THR A 693 15.26 -2.78 -14.11
N LYS A 694 14.59 -3.89 -14.43
CA LYS A 694 15.06 -5.21 -14.05
C LYS A 694 16.48 -5.53 -14.54
N TYR A 695 16.90 -4.96 -15.68
CA TYR A 695 18.29 -5.06 -16.14
C TYR A 695 19.27 -4.34 -15.21
N ALA A 696 18.92 -3.14 -14.74
CA ALA A 696 19.73 -2.41 -13.78
C ALA A 696 19.83 -3.19 -12.46
N GLN A 697 18.71 -3.71 -11.94
CA GLN A 697 18.68 -4.56 -10.74
C GLN A 697 19.59 -5.80 -10.87
N ALA A 698 19.49 -6.52 -11.98
CA ALA A 698 20.32 -7.69 -12.27
C ALA A 698 21.82 -7.33 -12.33
N LEU A 699 22.15 -6.19 -12.93
CA LEU A 699 23.53 -5.73 -13.05
C LEU A 699 24.11 -5.31 -11.69
N LEU A 700 23.33 -4.59 -10.87
CA LEU A 700 23.72 -4.24 -9.50
C LEU A 700 24.00 -5.49 -8.67
N ALA A 701 23.11 -6.49 -8.74
CA ALA A 701 23.31 -7.75 -8.06
C ALA A 701 24.59 -8.47 -8.53
N LYS A 702 24.84 -8.47 -9.85
CA LYS A 702 26.02 -9.09 -10.44
C LYS A 702 27.32 -8.44 -9.96
N GLU A 703 27.39 -7.12 -9.97
CA GLU A 703 28.60 -6.38 -9.57
C GLU A 703 28.80 -6.44 -8.04
N LEU A 704 27.75 -6.25 -7.25
CA LEU A 704 27.82 -6.41 -5.79
C LEU A 704 28.23 -7.84 -5.39
N TRP A 705 27.77 -8.86 -6.13
CA TRP A 705 28.20 -10.25 -5.90
C TRP A 705 29.71 -10.45 -6.10
N LYS A 706 30.35 -9.71 -7.02
CA LYS A 706 31.81 -9.78 -7.18
C LYS A 706 32.52 -9.26 -5.93
N ASP A 707 31.99 -8.20 -5.32
CA ASP A 707 32.52 -7.65 -4.07
C ASP A 707 32.29 -8.56 -2.88
N LEU A 708 31.08 -9.12 -2.73
CA LEU A 708 30.76 -10.05 -1.65
C LEU A 708 31.67 -11.29 -1.67
N LYS A 709 32.00 -11.81 -2.85
CA LYS A 709 32.92 -12.96 -2.99
C LYS A 709 34.34 -12.69 -2.52
N LYS A 710 34.76 -11.41 -2.35
CA LYS A 710 36.05 -11.07 -1.74
C LYS A 710 36.09 -11.43 -0.25
N TYR A 711 34.93 -11.69 0.36
CA TYR A 711 34.76 -12.10 1.74
C TYR A 711 34.11 -13.50 1.79
N PRO A 712 34.92 -14.58 1.75
CA PRO A 712 34.40 -15.96 1.68
C PRO A 712 33.40 -16.30 2.78
N ASP A 713 33.63 -15.82 4.00
CA ASP A 713 32.75 -16.07 5.15
C ASP A 713 31.35 -15.46 4.95
N VAL A 714 31.26 -14.33 4.23
CA VAL A 714 29.99 -13.65 3.94
C VAL A 714 29.12 -14.50 3.03
N VAL A 715 29.68 -15.03 1.94
CA VAL A 715 28.93 -15.84 0.96
C VAL A 715 28.86 -17.33 1.32
N GLY A 716 29.68 -17.81 2.26
CA GLY A 716 29.76 -19.21 2.67
C GLY A 716 30.43 -20.14 1.65
N PRO A 717 30.58 -21.44 1.95
CA PRO A 717 31.08 -22.43 1.00
C PRO A 717 30.04 -22.75 -0.09
N VAL A 718 30.48 -23.42 -1.17
CA VAL A 718 29.56 -24.07 -2.11
C VAL A 718 29.10 -25.38 -1.47
N ASN A 719 27.79 -25.65 -1.45
CA ASN A 719 27.30 -26.94 -0.97
C ASN A 719 27.57 -28.03 -2.03
N GLU A 720 28.38 -29.03 -1.68
CA GLU A 720 28.74 -30.15 -2.55
C GLU A 720 27.53 -31.02 -2.92
N ASN A 721 26.48 -30.99 -2.10
CA ASN A 721 25.26 -31.76 -2.29
C ASN A 721 24.23 -31.07 -3.19
N ASN A 722 24.53 -29.92 -3.79
CA ASN A 722 23.56 -29.15 -4.58
C ASN A 722 22.94 -29.95 -5.74
N ASP A 723 23.72 -30.81 -6.41
CA ASP A 723 23.21 -31.62 -7.52
C ASP A 723 22.29 -32.74 -7.00
N LEU A 724 22.69 -33.39 -5.90
CA LEU A 724 21.88 -34.40 -5.23
C LEU A 724 20.57 -33.83 -4.66
N ILE A 725 20.60 -32.64 -4.07
CA ILE A 725 19.38 -31.93 -3.62
C ILE A 725 18.44 -31.71 -4.81
N HIS A 726 18.96 -31.34 -5.98
CA HIS A 726 18.13 -31.14 -7.17
C HIS A 726 17.55 -32.44 -7.70
N GLU A 727 18.32 -33.53 -7.69
CA GLU A 727 17.85 -34.85 -8.10
C GLU A 727 16.72 -35.36 -7.19
N LEU A 728 16.85 -35.18 -5.88
CA LEU A 728 15.90 -35.68 -4.88
C LEU A 728 14.66 -34.78 -4.73
N PHE A 729 14.83 -33.46 -4.73
CA PHE A 729 13.79 -32.50 -4.35
C PHE A 729 13.39 -31.55 -5.50
N GLY A 730 13.97 -31.70 -6.70
CA GLY A 730 13.61 -30.92 -7.88
C GLY A 730 13.82 -29.42 -7.68
N ASP A 731 12.72 -28.67 -7.80
CA ASP A 731 12.71 -27.22 -7.61
C ASP A 731 12.53 -26.79 -6.15
N GLN A 732 12.44 -27.76 -5.22
CA GLN A 732 12.21 -27.58 -3.78
C GLN A 732 10.83 -26.98 -3.43
N GLY A 733 9.82 -27.22 -4.28
CA GLY A 733 8.46 -26.75 -4.06
C GLY A 733 8.22 -25.31 -4.53
N GLY A 734 9.17 -24.73 -5.26
CA GLY A 734 9.04 -23.41 -5.88
C GLY A 734 8.87 -22.26 -4.88
N TYR A 735 8.39 -21.13 -5.38
CA TYR A 735 8.27 -19.88 -4.63
C TYR A 735 6.84 -19.57 -4.20
#